data_AF-A0A9D3LHJ2-F1
#
_entry.id   AF-A0A9D3LHJ2-F1
#
_cell.length_a   1.000
_cell.length_b   1.000
_cell.length_c   1.000
_cell.angle_alpha   90.00
_cell.angle_beta   90.00
_cell.angle_gamma   90.00
#
_symmetry.space_group_name_H-M   'P 1'
#
loop_
_entity.id
_entity.type
_entity.pdbx_description
1 polymer ?
#
loop_
_entity_poly.entity_id
_entity_poly.type
_entity_poly.pdbx_seq_one_letter_code
_entity_poly.pdbx_strand_id
1 'polypeptide(L)'
;MIGCADEVPGILKEIRAVNHAGTHPCAEATVKLLQGLNELVQGNAAAAERCFRAALATRRRWYGPDHQLVAEVEEHLADVLAGNGWETEVCRGEAVELYRHVIQVKGQEAGLYPPTSPLAWPTGCSLAVTLVKQGELLLGDCSPVERREALGLLERALDLRVRLLSPDHQLTRETAEVLRSEVSGSGRPRSRLSPERRLTAKRSSSRSPGNRKEKDQSCVLVDTPSPILNWNQNRNRWSQRPWTACQTSVFGPQSSIRDLDPAAPVGSPDRHRFGAFGASRRAEPVLAALTRRCRPQFTTATLCTSSDSGQDMTNWLWSIYNETKKQTEADLIPILSNSFVNPDTIFANNEMSLQDTEVYGFDYDYTLAFYSSHLHTQIFSVARDILIQQHRYPEGLREYDYIPDFAIRGLHYDVQKALLMKIDAFHYIQLGTVYRGLHPVPDSEVIALYEGCHVPLENMSDFYGKSSHGHTMKQFMDIFSLPEMTLLCCVSDYFMKHNIDYEPVHLYKDVKEAIRDVHVKGFMYRAVEADIEKYICYAEQTHAVLKMLAENGKKMFLITNSPFDFVNRGMNYIVGKDWRDLFDVVIVQADKPGFFNDRRRPFRRVTDKGVLLWDRIHCLEKGQIYKQGNLYEFLRLTGWSGSKVLYFGDHIYSDLADLTLKHGWRTGAIIPELRKEIKIMNTEEYVHTMNWLQSLTGLVEHMQVHRDPAAEAVVQEWIKEREDIRSRTKNIFNAQFGSLFRTYHNPTYFSRRLSRFADIYMASLSCLLRYDLRHTFFPRRNPLQHEAPSWPEQASAGAIKTPFQAQRAQVTSE
;
A
#
# COMPACT_ATOMS: atom_id res chain seq x y z
N MET A 1 -8.14 13.18 -21.03
CA MET A 1 -7.70 12.07 -21.89
C MET A 1 -8.90 11.63 -22.69
N ILE A 2 -8.84 11.84 -24.00
CA ILE A 2 -9.81 11.40 -25.00
C ILE A 2 -9.44 9.92 -25.31
N GLY A 3 -10.37 8.96 -25.23
CA GLY A 3 -10.15 7.66 -25.90
C GLY A 3 -10.76 6.35 -25.40
N CYS A 4 -11.41 6.24 -24.23
CA CYS A 4 -11.73 4.88 -23.72
C CYS A 4 -12.91 4.13 -24.39
N ALA A 5 -13.70 4.77 -25.28
CA ALA A 5 -14.75 4.04 -25.99
C ALA A 5 -14.19 3.13 -27.10
N ASP A 6 -13.00 3.44 -27.62
CA ASP A 6 -12.39 2.71 -28.75
C ASP A 6 -11.62 1.46 -28.30
N GLU A 7 -11.35 1.30 -27.00
CA GLU A 7 -10.59 0.18 -26.42
C GLU A 7 -11.47 -1.00 -25.97
N VAL A 8 -12.77 -0.76 -25.72
CA VAL A 8 -13.71 -1.77 -25.20
C VAL A 8 -13.82 -3.03 -26.09
N PRO A 9 -13.87 -2.93 -27.44
CA PRO A 9 -13.91 -4.10 -28.30
C PRO A 9 -12.64 -4.97 -28.22
N GLY A 10 -11.48 -4.35 -27.96
CA GLY A 10 -10.20 -5.03 -27.77
C GLY A 10 -10.19 -5.85 -26.48
N ILE A 11 -10.61 -5.23 -25.38
CA ILE A 11 -10.70 -5.87 -24.05
C ILE A 11 -11.69 -7.04 -24.08
N LEU A 12 -12.85 -6.89 -24.75
CA LEU A 12 -13.82 -7.97 -24.89
C LEU A 12 -13.31 -9.12 -25.75
N LYS A 13 -12.46 -8.85 -26.75
CA LYS A 13 -11.81 -9.89 -27.58
C LYS A 13 -10.80 -10.69 -26.76
N GLU A 14 -10.03 -10.03 -25.90
CA GLU A 14 -9.12 -10.69 -24.96
C GLU A 14 -9.89 -11.57 -23.97
N ILE A 15 -10.96 -11.05 -23.36
CA ILE A 15 -11.80 -11.81 -22.41
C ILE A 15 -12.43 -13.05 -23.06
N ARG A 16 -12.91 -12.94 -24.31
CA ARG A 16 -13.47 -14.09 -25.06
C ARG A 16 -12.41 -15.14 -25.43
N ALA A 17 -11.15 -14.75 -25.62
CA ALA A 17 -10.07 -15.66 -25.96
C ALA A 17 -9.65 -16.57 -24.78
N VAL A 18 -9.94 -16.18 -23.52
CA VAL A 18 -9.50 -16.94 -22.33
C VAL A 18 -10.42 -18.11 -21.97
N ASN A 19 -11.54 -18.30 -22.66
CA ASN A 19 -12.45 -19.46 -22.56
C ASN A 19 -12.59 -20.07 -21.14
N HIS A 20 -12.95 -19.28 -20.13
CA HIS A 20 -13.16 -19.75 -18.76
C HIS A 20 -14.64 -19.98 -18.47
N ALA A 21 -15.09 -21.22 -18.69
CA ALA A 21 -16.26 -21.76 -18.03
C ALA A 21 -15.91 -22.01 -16.54
N GLY A 22 -16.01 -20.97 -15.70
CA GLY A 22 -15.77 -21.09 -14.25
C GLY A 22 -15.25 -19.85 -13.53
N THR A 23 -15.63 -18.63 -13.93
CA THR A 23 -15.15 -17.38 -13.28
C THR A 23 -16.01 -16.97 -12.08
N HIS A 24 -15.38 -16.36 -11.07
CA HIS A 24 -16.03 -15.82 -9.87
C HIS A 24 -17.20 -14.87 -10.23
N PRO A 25 -18.35 -14.87 -9.53
CA PRO A 25 -19.53 -14.06 -9.91
C PRO A 25 -19.24 -12.56 -10.07
N CYS A 26 -18.35 -11.98 -9.27
CA CYS A 26 -17.92 -10.58 -9.44
C CYS A 26 -17.17 -10.32 -10.75
N ALA A 27 -16.40 -11.30 -11.25
CA ALA A 27 -15.74 -11.24 -12.54
C ALA A 27 -16.76 -11.21 -13.67
N GLU A 28 -17.76 -12.10 -13.58
CA GLU A 28 -18.85 -12.16 -14.53
C GLU A 28 -19.63 -10.84 -14.55
N ALA A 29 -19.87 -10.22 -13.39
CA ALA A 29 -20.54 -8.94 -13.29
C ALA A 29 -19.78 -7.82 -14.02
N THR A 30 -18.44 -7.77 -13.91
CA THR A 30 -17.66 -6.76 -14.65
C THR A 30 -17.63 -7.05 -16.15
N VAL A 31 -17.57 -8.33 -16.57
CA VAL A 31 -17.71 -8.69 -17.98
C VAL A 31 -19.08 -8.23 -18.53
N LYS A 32 -20.15 -8.39 -17.74
CA LYS A 32 -21.50 -7.92 -18.11
C LYS A 32 -21.56 -6.39 -18.21
N LEU A 33 -20.92 -5.64 -17.32
CA LEU A 33 -20.79 -4.18 -17.42
C LEU A 33 -20.11 -3.76 -18.73
N LEU A 34 -18.96 -4.37 -19.05
CA LEU A 34 -18.21 -4.08 -20.27
C LEU A 34 -18.99 -4.45 -21.55
N GLN A 35 -19.70 -5.57 -21.53
CA GLN A 35 -20.62 -5.95 -22.61
C GLN A 35 -21.72 -4.89 -22.79
N GLY A 36 -22.31 -4.42 -21.70
CA GLY A 36 -23.34 -3.38 -21.74
C GLY A 36 -22.83 -2.07 -22.33
N LEU A 37 -21.64 -1.62 -21.92
CA LEU A 37 -20.99 -0.43 -22.49
C LEU A 37 -20.70 -0.58 -23.98
N ASN A 38 -20.24 -1.75 -24.42
CA ASN A 38 -20.01 -2.03 -25.84
C ASN A 38 -21.29 -2.03 -26.66
N GLU A 39 -22.36 -2.68 -26.18
CA GLU A 39 -23.67 -2.65 -26.83
C GLU A 39 -24.20 -1.22 -26.95
N LEU A 40 -23.96 -0.40 -25.93
CA LEU A 40 -24.36 1.01 -25.95
C LEU A 40 -23.60 1.80 -27.01
N VAL A 41 -22.27 1.61 -27.13
CA VAL A 41 -21.44 2.21 -28.22
C VAL A 41 -21.92 1.76 -29.60
N GLN A 42 -22.43 0.53 -29.72
CA GLN A 42 -23.03 -0.01 -30.95
C GLN A 42 -24.46 0.46 -31.21
N GLY A 43 -25.04 1.29 -30.32
CA GLY A 43 -26.39 1.83 -30.42
C GLY A 43 -27.50 0.85 -30.01
N ASN A 44 -27.16 -0.25 -29.33
CA ASN A 44 -28.10 -1.30 -28.93
C ASN A 44 -28.51 -1.17 -27.46
N ALA A 45 -29.34 -0.18 -27.18
CA ALA A 45 -29.81 0.16 -25.84
C ALA A 45 -30.47 -0.99 -25.06
N ALA A 46 -31.33 -1.76 -25.73
CA ALA A 46 -32.04 -2.88 -25.10
C ALA A 46 -31.10 -4.01 -24.68
N ALA A 47 -30.03 -4.24 -25.45
CA ALA A 47 -29.00 -5.20 -25.05
C ALA A 47 -28.12 -4.65 -23.93
N ALA A 48 -27.77 -3.36 -23.99
CA ALA A 48 -27.02 -2.69 -22.93
C ALA A 48 -27.74 -2.75 -21.58
N GLU A 49 -29.05 -2.49 -21.56
CA GLU A 49 -29.87 -2.60 -20.35
C GLU A 49 -29.84 -4.00 -19.74
N ARG A 50 -30.07 -5.05 -20.55
CA ARG A 50 -30.04 -6.43 -20.05
C ARG A 50 -28.70 -6.76 -19.41
N CYS A 51 -27.62 -6.30 -20.02
CA CYS A 51 -26.27 -6.46 -19.48
C CYS A 51 -26.08 -5.70 -18.16
N PHE A 52 -26.54 -4.45 -18.05
CA PHE A 52 -26.45 -3.67 -16.82
C PHE A 52 -27.32 -4.24 -15.71
N ARG A 53 -28.55 -4.68 -15.98
CA ARG A 53 -29.42 -5.35 -14.99
C ARG A 53 -28.79 -6.64 -14.47
N ALA A 54 -28.16 -7.44 -15.35
CA ALA A 54 -27.45 -8.65 -14.95
C ALA A 54 -26.22 -8.34 -14.08
N ALA A 55 -25.42 -7.34 -14.46
CA ALA A 55 -24.27 -6.89 -13.66
C ALA A 55 -24.72 -6.35 -12.30
N LEU A 56 -25.80 -5.56 -12.27
CA LEU A 56 -26.35 -4.93 -11.07
C LEU A 56 -26.86 -5.97 -10.07
N ALA A 57 -27.61 -6.98 -10.53
CA ALA A 57 -28.11 -8.05 -9.68
C ALA A 57 -26.96 -8.79 -8.97
N THR A 58 -25.90 -9.11 -9.70
CA THR A 58 -24.73 -9.76 -9.13
C THR A 58 -23.98 -8.82 -8.18
N ARG A 59 -23.70 -7.58 -8.56
CA ARG A 59 -22.98 -6.65 -7.69
C ARG A 59 -23.74 -6.31 -6.41
N ARG A 60 -25.07 -6.13 -6.45
CA ARG A 60 -25.89 -5.89 -5.25
C ARG A 60 -25.87 -7.09 -4.30
N ARG A 61 -25.92 -8.32 -4.84
CA ARG A 61 -25.87 -9.54 -4.03
C ARG A 61 -24.55 -9.70 -3.28
N TRP A 62 -23.44 -9.27 -3.90
CA TRP A 62 -22.09 -9.50 -3.37
C TRP A 62 -21.53 -8.34 -2.57
N TYR A 63 -21.78 -7.10 -2.97
CA TYR A 63 -21.21 -5.91 -2.34
C TYR A 63 -22.21 -5.15 -1.46
N GLY A 64 -23.50 -5.49 -1.50
CA GLY A 64 -24.57 -4.71 -0.88
C GLY A 64 -24.99 -3.50 -1.74
N PRO A 65 -26.14 -2.88 -1.43
CA PRO A 65 -26.71 -1.80 -2.25
C PRO A 65 -25.84 -0.53 -2.23
N ASP A 66 -25.32 -0.10 -1.08
CA ASP A 66 -24.64 1.20 -0.94
C ASP A 66 -23.17 1.22 -1.45
N HIS A 67 -22.73 0.20 -2.19
CA HIS A 67 -21.34 0.08 -2.64
C HIS A 67 -21.06 0.84 -3.95
N GLN A 68 -19.87 1.44 -4.10
CA GLN A 68 -19.51 2.24 -5.29
C GLN A 68 -19.63 1.48 -6.62
N LEU A 69 -19.21 0.21 -6.63
CA LEU A 69 -19.33 -0.64 -7.82
C LEU A 69 -20.79 -0.93 -8.20
N VAL A 70 -21.74 -0.82 -7.25
CA VAL A 70 -23.17 -0.90 -7.54
C VAL A 70 -23.64 0.41 -8.15
N ALA A 71 -23.29 1.54 -7.53
CA ALA A 71 -23.64 2.88 -8.03
C ALA A 71 -23.11 3.15 -9.45
N GLU A 72 -21.93 2.61 -9.82
CA GLU A 72 -21.38 2.69 -11.18
C GLU A 72 -22.34 2.06 -12.22
N VAL A 73 -22.84 0.86 -11.95
CA VAL A 73 -23.75 0.15 -12.87
C VAL A 73 -25.13 0.79 -12.88
N GLU A 74 -25.60 1.26 -11.73
CA GLU A 74 -26.87 1.98 -11.61
C GLU A 74 -26.87 3.29 -12.39
N GLU A 75 -25.77 4.04 -12.38
CA GLU A 75 -25.67 5.27 -13.16
C GLU A 75 -25.73 4.99 -14.66
N HIS A 76 -25.05 3.94 -15.12
CA HIS A 76 -25.11 3.51 -16.52
C HIS A 76 -26.49 2.99 -16.92
N LEU A 77 -27.17 2.24 -16.04
CA LEU A 77 -28.54 1.80 -16.27
C LEU A 77 -29.51 2.99 -16.32
N ALA A 78 -29.37 3.95 -15.42
CA ALA A 78 -30.16 5.19 -15.41
C ALA A 78 -29.94 6.01 -16.70
N ASP A 79 -28.68 6.12 -17.17
CA ASP A 79 -28.36 6.79 -18.44
C ASP A 79 -29.07 6.12 -19.63
N VAL A 80 -29.17 4.78 -19.64
CA VAL A 80 -29.86 4.02 -20.70
C VAL A 80 -31.36 4.24 -20.64
N LEU A 81 -31.95 4.19 -19.45
CA LEU A 81 -33.39 4.39 -19.23
C LEU A 81 -33.81 5.84 -19.55
N ALA A 82 -32.95 6.82 -19.27
CA ALA A 82 -33.20 8.23 -19.56
C ALA A 82 -33.03 8.60 -21.05
N GLY A 83 -32.18 7.90 -21.80
CA GLY A 83 -31.78 8.27 -23.17
C GLY A 83 -32.50 7.58 -24.34
N ASN A 84 -33.20 6.46 -24.12
CA ASN A 84 -33.58 5.54 -25.22
C ASN A 84 -35.06 5.47 -25.60
N GLY A 85 -35.80 6.59 -25.55
CA GLY A 85 -37.11 6.67 -26.21
C GLY A 85 -38.16 5.67 -25.68
N TRP A 86 -37.99 5.16 -24.46
CA TRP A 86 -39.06 4.49 -23.74
C TRP A 86 -39.80 5.55 -22.94
N GLU A 87 -40.67 6.30 -23.64
CA GLU A 87 -41.55 7.35 -23.11
C GLU A 87 -42.64 6.77 -22.19
N THR A 88 -42.25 5.96 -21.21
CA THR A 88 -43.13 5.48 -20.15
C THR A 88 -42.70 6.13 -18.84
N GLU A 89 -43.67 6.68 -18.12
CA GLU A 89 -43.50 7.26 -16.79
C GLU A 89 -42.77 6.29 -15.83
N VAL A 90 -42.92 4.98 -16.07
CA VAL A 90 -42.23 3.89 -15.34
C VAL A 90 -40.71 3.92 -15.54
N CYS A 91 -40.22 4.04 -16.78
CA CYS A 91 -38.77 4.08 -17.05
C CYS A 91 -38.13 5.36 -16.50
N ARG A 92 -38.86 6.48 -16.61
CA ARG A 92 -38.46 7.77 -16.01
C ARG A 92 -38.39 7.66 -14.48
N GLY A 93 -39.40 7.08 -13.84
CA GLY A 93 -39.43 6.85 -12.41
C GLY A 93 -38.28 5.97 -11.94
N GLU A 94 -38.01 4.86 -12.65
CA GLU A 94 -36.89 3.97 -12.33
C GLU A 94 -35.53 4.69 -12.48
N ALA A 95 -35.34 5.48 -13.54
CA ALA A 95 -34.12 6.26 -13.72
C ALA A 95 -33.92 7.31 -12.61
N VAL A 96 -35.00 7.96 -12.15
CA VAL A 96 -34.96 8.92 -11.03
C VAL A 96 -34.55 8.23 -9.73
N GLU A 97 -35.11 7.06 -9.41
CA GLU A 97 -34.73 6.32 -8.21
C GLU A 97 -33.27 5.84 -8.26
N LEU A 98 -32.82 5.35 -9.41
CA LEU A 98 -31.42 4.95 -9.62
C LEU A 98 -30.48 6.14 -9.44
N TYR A 99 -30.74 7.29 -10.08
CA TYR A 99 -29.91 8.47 -9.88
C TYR A 99 -29.94 8.98 -8.43
N ARG A 100 -31.08 8.93 -7.75
CA ARG A 100 -31.19 9.33 -6.34
C ARG A 100 -30.28 8.48 -5.46
N HIS A 101 -30.27 7.17 -5.68
CA HIS A 101 -29.39 6.25 -4.96
C HIS A 101 -27.90 6.48 -5.30
N VAL A 102 -27.57 6.66 -6.59
CA VAL A 102 -26.20 6.99 -7.00
C VAL A 102 -25.70 8.29 -6.37
N ILE A 103 -26.55 9.32 -6.28
CA ILE A 103 -26.21 10.60 -5.64
C ILE A 103 -26.00 10.44 -4.14
N GLN A 104 -26.77 9.57 -3.47
CA GLN A 104 -26.55 9.24 -2.07
C GLN A 104 -25.17 8.58 -1.87
N VAL A 105 -24.88 7.53 -2.64
CA VAL A 105 -23.62 6.76 -2.54
C VAL A 105 -22.41 7.62 -2.90
N LYS A 106 -22.45 8.38 -4.00
CA LYS A 106 -21.39 9.34 -4.37
C LYS A 106 -21.28 10.52 -3.41
N GLY A 107 -22.39 10.95 -2.82
CA GLY A 107 -22.44 12.04 -1.85
C GLY A 107 -21.77 11.67 -0.53
N GLN A 108 -22.02 10.46 -0.03
CA GLN A 108 -21.31 9.91 1.12
C GLN A 108 -19.81 9.85 0.85
N GLU A 109 -19.39 9.31 -0.29
CA GLU A 109 -17.99 9.24 -0.68
C GLU A 109 -17.34 10.63 -0.83
N ALA A 110 -17.97 11.57 -1.52
CA ALA A 110 -17.47 12.93 -1.64
C ALA A 110 -17.34 13.62 -0.26
N GLY A 111 -18.21 13.27 0.69
CA GLY A 111 -18.16 13.76 2.08
C GLY A 111 -17.03 13.14 2.92
N LEU A 112 -16.50 11.96 2.56
CA LEU A 112 -15.35 11.34 3.24
C LEU A 112 -14.04 12.07 2.94
N TYR A 113 -13.98 12.83 1.85
CA TYR A 113 -12.79 13.54 1.43
C TYR A 113 -12.87 15.02 1.81
N PRO A 114 -11.90 15.56 2.58
CA PRO A 114 -11.84 17.00 2.79
C PRO A 114 -11.68 17.71 1.43
N PRO A 115 -12.12 18.98 1.26
CA PRO A 115 -12.04 19.73 -0.01
C PRO A 115 -10.63 19.81 -0.63
N THR A 116 -9.63 19.42 0.15
CA THR A 116 -8.22 19.49 -0.14
C THR A 116 -7.59 18.15 -0.52
N SER A 117 -8.38 17.07 -0.50
CA SER A 117 -7.98 15.75 -0.96
C SER A 117 -7.84 15.74 -2.50
N PRO A 118 -6.79 15.11 -3.06
CA PRO A 118 -6.69 14.87 -4.51
C PRO A 118 -7.87 14.07 -5.07
N LEU A 119 -8.57 13.31 -4.22
CA LEU A 119 -9.75 12.53 -4.58
C LEU A 119 -11.06 13.35 -4.49
N ALA A 120 -11.07 14.48 -3.78
CA ALA A 120 -12.24 15.35 -3.68
C ALA A 120 -12.61 15.97 -5.05
N TRP A 121 -11.60 16.24 -5.88
CA TRP A 121 -11.82 16.74 -7.25
C TRP A 121 -12.52 15.73 -8.16
N PRO A 122 -11.99 14.51 -8.40
CA PRO A 122 -12.65 13.55 -9.27
C PRO A 122 -14.00 13.06 -8.72
N THR A 123 -14.12 12.84 -7.41
CA THR A 123 -15.39 12.39 -6.79
C THR A 123 -16.44 13.51 -6.80
N GLY A 124 -16.05 14.75 -6.47
CA GLY A 124 -16.93 15.91 -6.54
C GLY A 124 -17.35 16.26 -7.97
N CYS A 125 -16.45 16.14 -8.96
CA CYS A 125 -16.81 16.29 -10.37
C CYS A 125 -17.78 15.18 -10.83
N SER A 126 -17.54 13.93 -10.42
CA SER A 126 -18.42 12.79 -10.72
C SER A 126 -19.82 12.97 -10.13
N LEU A 127 -19.91 13.41 -8.87
CA LEU A 127 -21.17 13.74 -8.21
C LEU A 127 -21.90 14.90 -8.92
N ALA A 128 -21.18 15.96 -9.28
CA ALA A 128 -21.75 17.10 -10.00
C ALA A 128 -22.25 16.73 -11.42
N VAL A 129 -21.72 15.69 -12.04
CA VAL A 129 -22.25 15.16 -13.31
C VAL A 129 -23.59 14.46 -13.07
N THR A 130 -23.68 13.58 -12.06
CA THR A 130 -24.92 12.86 -11.75
C THR A 130 -26.04 13.79 -11.26
N LEU A 131 -25.72 14.80 -10.45
CA LEU A 131 -26.67 15.84 -10.03
C LEU A 131 -27.28 16.59 -11.23
N VAL A 132 -26.47 16.93 -12.25
CA VAL A 132 -26.97 17.58 -13.47
C VAL A 132 -27.87 16.65 -14.26
N LYS A 133 -27.47 15.37 -14.45
CA LYS A 133 -28.28 14.39 -15.19
C LYS A 133 -29.68 14.21 -14.59
N GLN A 134 -29.77 14.06 -13.26
CA GLN A 134 -31.07 13.93 -12.60
C GLN A 134 -31.86 15.24 -12.64
N GLY A 135 -31.21 16.40 -12.44
CA GLY A 135 -31.86 17.70 -12.56
C GLY A 135 -32.47 17.92 -13.94
N GLU A 136 -31.73 17.63 -15.02
CA GLU A 136 -32.23 17.72 -16.39
C GLU A 136 -33.38 16.73 -16.67
N LEU A 137 -33.30 15.50 -16.13
CA LEU A 137 -34.36 14.49 -16.27
C LEU A 137 -35.68 14.93 -15.60
N LEU A 138 -35.59 15.62 -14.46
CA LEU A 138 -36.75 16.15 -13.74
C LEU A 138 -37.36 17.38 -14.42
N LEU A 139 -36.59 18.16 -15.18
CA LEU A 139 -37.08 19.33 -15.93
C LEU A 139 -37.95 18.99 -17.16
N GLY A 140 -37.84 17.77 -17.71
CA GLY A 140 -38.50 17.36 -18.96
C GLY A 140 -40.04 17.40 -18.93
N ASP A 141 -40.67 16.89 -17.86
CA ASP A 141 -42.12 16.87 -17.63
C ASP A 141 -42.39 17.12 -16.14
N CYS A 142 -42.47 18.38 -15.74
CA CYS A 142 -42.34 18.76 -14.34
C CYS A 142 -43.67 19.14 -13.67
N SER A 143 -44.01 18.44 -12.59
CA SER A 143 -44.82 19.00 -11.52
C SER A 143 -44.05 20.15 -10.83
N PRO A 144 -44.73 21.09 -10.14
CA PRO A 144 -44.06 22.15 -9.38
C PRO A 144 -43.09 21.63 -8.32
N VAL A 145 -43.31 20.39 -7.83
CA VAL A 145 -42.46 19.72 -6.85
C VAL A 145 -41.18 19.20 -7.52
N GLU A 146 -41.30 18.48 -8.63
CA GLU A 146 -40.13 17.99 -9.39
C GLU A 146 -39.29 19.15 -9.94
N ARG A 147 -39.93 20.25 -10.36
CA ARG A 147 -39.20 21.46 -10.78
C ARG A 147 -38.36 22.04 -9.63
N ARG A 148 -38.90 22.07 -8.42
CA ARG A 148 -38.16 22.54 -7.24
C ARG A 148 -37.01 21.61 -6.88
N GLU A 149 -37.22 20.30 -6.95
CA GLU A 149 -36.17 19.29 -6.75
C GLU A 149 -35.07 19.44 -7.81
N ALA A 150 -35.44 19.59 -9.08
CA ALA A 150 -34.52 19.78 -10.19
C ALA A 150 -33.63 21.02 -10.01
N LEU A 151 -34.23 22.16 -9.67
CA LEU A 151 -33.48 23.40 -9.41
C LEU A 151 -32.51 23.22 -8.24
N GLY A 152 -32.94 22.60 -7.14
CA GLY A 152 -32.04 22.32 -6.01
C GLY A 152 -30.88 21.40 -6.36
N LEU A 153 -31.08 20.40 -7.23
CA LEU A 153 -30.00 19.53 -7.72
C LEU A 153 -29.01 20.30 -8.60
N LEU A 154 -29.51 21.16 -9.50
CA LEU A 154 -28.68 21.97 -10.39
C LEU A 154 -27.90 23.06 -9.64
N GLU A 155 -28.48 23.68 -8.61
CA GLU A 155 -27.78 24.62 -7.72
C GLU A 155 -26.63 23.94 -6.98
N ARG A 156 -26.88 22.74 -6.42
CA ARG A 156 -25.84 21.93 -5.76
C ARG A 156 -24.73 21.54 -6.75
N ALA A 157 -25.09 21.18 -7.98
CA ALA A 157 -24.11 20.86 -9.00
C ALA A 157 -23.28 22.09 -9.41
N LEU A 158 -23.91 23.26 -9.52
CA LEU A 158 -23.25 24.51 -9.85
C LEU A 158 -22.25 24.91 -8.76
N ASP A 159 -22.65 24.85 -7.49
CA ASP A 159 -21.76 25.13 -6.35
C ASP A 159 -20.53 24.21 -6.35
N LEU A 160 -20.73 22.91 -6.57
CA LEU A 160 -19.61 21.97 -6.73
C LEU A 160 -18.71 22.32 -7.93
N ARG A 161 -19.29 22.64 -9.10
CA ARG A 161 -18.52 23.00 -10.30
C ARG A 161 -17.78 24.33 -10.17
N VAL A 162 -18.34 25.32 -9.48
CA VAL A 162 -17.67 26.59 -9.19
C VAL A 162 -16.47 26.37 -8.26
N ARG A 163 -16.66 25.59 -7.19
CA ARG A 163 -15.60 25.28 -6.22
C ARG A 163 -14.47 24.47 -6.83
N LEU A 164 -14.81 23.49 -7.67
CA LEU A 164 -13.85 22.62 -8.31
C LEU A 164 -13.34 23.27 -9.60
N LEU A 165 -14.14 23.33 -10.65
CA LEU A 165 -13.70 23.70 -12.00
C LEU A 165 -13.44 25.20 -12.24
N SER A 166 -13.80 26.09 -11.30
CA SER A 166 -13.90 27.56 -11.43
C SER A 166 -15.15 28.06 -12.19
N PRO A 167 -15.57 29.34 -12.00
CA PRO A 167 -16.72 29.94 -12.68
C PRO A 167 -16.58 29.98 -14.22
N ASP A 168 -15.35 30.15 -14.72
CA ASP A 168 -15.09 30.35 -16.15
C ASP A 168 -15.04 29.05 -16.95
N HIS A 169 -15.05 27.89 -16.27
CA HIS A 169 -15.03 26.60 -16.93
C HIS A 169 -16.33 26.34 -17.69
N GLN A 170 -16.22 25.75 -18.89
CA GLN A 170 -17.35 25.53 -19.80
C GLN A 170 -18.52 24.80 -19.12
N LEU A 171 -18.25 23.69 -18.42
CA LEU A 171 -19.29 22.94 -17.70
C LEU A 171 -19.97 23.73 -16.58
N THR A 172 -19.27 24.69 -15.97
CA THR A 172 -19.82 25.57 -14.93
C THR A 172 -20.76 26.59 -15.56
N ARG A 173 -20.34 27.19 -16.68
CA ARG A 173 -21.16 28.12 -17.46
C ARG A 173 -22.42 27.47 -18.02
N GLU A 174 -22.31 26.26 -18.56
CA GLU A 174 -23.43 25.49 -19.09
C GLU A 174 -24.48 25.21 -18.00
N THR A 175 -24.07 24.78 -16.79
CA THR A 175 -25.01 24.58 -15.67
C THR A 175 -25.65 25.89 -15.21
N ALA A 176 -24.88 26.99 -15.15
CA ALA A 176 -25.39 28.31 -14.80
C ALA A 176 -26.37 28.89 -15.84
N GLU A 177 -26.20 28.55 -17.11
CA GLU A 177 -27.13 28.93 -18.19
C GLU A 177 -28.46 28.18 -18.09
N VAL A 178 -28.43 26.86 -17.87
CA VAL A 178 -29.65 26.06 -17.63
C VAL A 178 -30.41 26.58 -16.40
N LEU A 179 -29.70 26.89 -15.32
CA LEU A 179 -30.34 27.45 -14.13
C LEU A 179 -30.98 28.82 -14.39
N ARG A 180 -30.28 29.70 -15.13
CA ARG A 180 -30.80 31.02 -15.50
C ARG A 180 -32.01 30.93 -16.41
N SER A 181 -32.03 30.04 -17.41
CA SER A 181 -33.18 29.92 -18.31
C SER A 181 -34.46 29.48 -17.59
N GLU A 182 -34.34 28.61 -16.58
CA GLU A 182 -35.49 28.13 -15.81
C GLU A 182 -35.98 29.15 -14.76
N VAL A 183 -35.07 29.92 -14.14
CA VAL A 183 -35.42 30.97 -13.16
C VAL A 183 -36.00 32.22 -13.83
N SER A 184 -35.61 32.52 -15.08
CA SER A 184 -36.06 33.71 -15.82
C SER A 184 -37.49 33.61 -16.38
N GLY A 185 -38.16 32.46 -16.26
CA GLY A 185 -39.55 32.29 -16.69
C GLY A 185 -39.81 32.41 -18.21
N SER A 186 -38.78 32.38 -19.06
CA SER A 186 -38.96 32.39 -20.53
C SER A 186 -39.29 30.99 -21.06
N GLY A 187 -40.45 30.45 -20.67
CA GLY A 187 -40.98 29.21 -21.23
C GLY A 187 -41.38 29.39 -22.69
N ARG A 188 -40.71 28.70 -23.62
CA ARG A 188 -41.38 28.32 -24.88
C ARG A 188 -42.26 27.10 -24.57
N PRO A 189 -43.58 27.14 -24.88
CA PRO A 189 -44.44 25.98 -24.66
C PRO A 189 -44.04 24.88 -25.66
N ARG A 190 -43.67 23.69 -25.16
CA ARG A 190 -43.48 22.50 -26.01
C ARG A 190 -44.80 21.76 -26.11
N SER A 191 -45.39 21.76 -27.31
CA SER A 191 -46.65 21.08 -27.64
C SER A 191 -46.49 19.56 -27.66
N ARG A 192 -47.44 18.86 -27.04
CA ARG A 192 -47.68 17.41 -27.16
C ARG A 192 -47.89 17.00 -28.62
N LEU A 193 -47.21 15.96 -29.08
CA LEU A 193 -47.61 15.18 -30.26
C LEU A 193 -47.42 13.68 -29.98
N SER A 194 -48.53 12.98 -29.87
CA SER A 194 -48.65 11.52 -29.83
C SER A 194 -48.58 10.91 -31.25
N PRO A 195 -48.33 9.59 -31.40
CA PRO A 195 -47.61 9.02 -32.54
C PRO A 195 -48.53 8.39 -33.59
N GLU A 196 -48.20 8.48 -34.88
CA GLU A 196 -48.68 7.51 -35.89
C GLU A 196 -47.83 7.46 -37.18
N ARG A 197 -47.49 6.23 -37.59
CA ARG A 197 -47.21 5.70 -38.96
C ARG A 197 -45.80 5.77 -39.61
N ARG A 198 -45.09 4.64 -39.44
CA ARG A 198 -44.55 3.69 -40.46
C ARG A 198 -43.90 4.17 -41.79
N LEU A 199 -42.66 3.66 -41.98
CA LEU A 199 -42.09 2.98 -43.17
C LEU A 199 -41.91 3.75 -44.50
N THR A 200 -40.66 3.93 -44.96
CA THR A 200 -40.00 3.12 -46.03
C THR A 200 -38.74 3.78 -46.65
N ALA A 201 -37.68 2.97 -46.73
CA ALA A 201 -36.78 2.70 -47.87
C ALA A 201 -36.00 3.79 -48.66
N LYS A 202 -34.67 3.57 -48.64
CA LYS A 202 -33.71 3.47 -49.78
C LYS A 202 -33.42 4.70 -50.67
N ARG A 203 -32.11 4.99 -50.79
CA ARG A 203 -31.21 4.81 -51.96
C ARG A 203 -30.34 6.03 -52.33
N SER A 204 -29.03 5.78 -52.28
CA SER A 204 -27.98 6.03 -53.30
C SER A 204 -27.59 7.45 -53.77
N SER A 205 -26.29 7.71 -53.52
CA SER A 205 -25.23 8.06 -54.49
C SER A 205 -25.12 9.47 -55.11
N SER A 206 -24.02 10.13 -54.70
CA SER A 206 -22.95 10.76 -55.52
C SER A 206 -23.29 11.80 -56.58
N ARG A 207 -22.75 13.03 -56.40
CA ARG A 207 -21.70 13.63 -57.26
C ARG A 207 -21.33 15.06 -56.81
N SER A 208 -20.03 15.32 -56.81
CA SER A 208 -19.28 16.58 -56.62
C SER A 208 -19.42 17.55 -57.83
N PRO A 209 -18.66 18.66 -57.96
CA PRO A 209 -18.18 19.68 -56.99
C PRO A 209 -18.40 21.14 -57.51
N GLY A 210 -18.16 22.17 -56.69
CA GLY A 210 -18.08 23.56 -57.21
C GLY A 210 -17.91 24.66 -56.17
N ASN A 211 -16.68 25.18 -56.07
CA ASN A 211 -16.28 26.36 -55.30
C ASN A 211 -16.99 27.65 -55.73
N ARG A 212 -17.46 28.48 -54.78
CA ARG A 212 -17.07 29.90 -54.66
C ARG A 212 -17.60 30.58 -53.38
N LYS A 213 -16.65 31.24 -52.71
CA LYS A 213 -16.68 32.30 -51.67
C LYS A 213 -17.79 33.34 -51.87
N GLU A 214 -18.30 34.11 -50.91
CA GLU A 214 -18.18 34.29 -49.45
C GLU A 214 -19.33 35.25 -49.04
N LYS A 215 -19.87 35.10 -47.81
CA LYS A 215 -20.41 36.13 -46.86
C LYS A 215 -21.50 37.11 -47.35
N ASP A 216 -22.51 37.51 -46.57
CA ASP A 216 -22.91 37.29 -45.18
C ASP A 216 -24.36 37.79 -45.00
N GLN A 217 -25.04 37.27 -43.97
CA GLN A 217 -26.22 37.83 -43.26
C GLN A 217 -27.59 37.96 -43.98
N SER A 218 -28.50 37.02 -43.68
CA SER A 218 -29.79 37.30 -43.00
C SER A 218 -30.65 36.02 -42.87
N CYS A 219 -31.45 35.97 -41.81
CA CYS A 219 -32.16 34.82 -41.27
C CYS A 219 -33.35 34.34 -42.12
N VAL A 220 -33.54 33.01 -42.26
CA VAL A 220 -34.87 32.37 -42.23
C VAL A 220 -34.77 30.97 -41.59
N LEU A 221 -35.63 30.79 -40.58
CA LEU A 221 -36.05 29.61 -39.82
C LEU A 221 -35.77 28.22 -40.42
N VAL A 222 -35.07 27.37 -39.65
CA VAL A 222 -35.13 25.91 -39.77
C VAL A 222 -35.44 25.32 -38.40
N ASP A 223 -36.55 24.59 -38.33
CA ASP A 223 -37.03 23.83 -37.19
C ASP A 223 -35.93 22.95 -36.58
N THR A 224 -35.64 23.15 -35.31
CA THR A 224 -34.74 22.29 -34.53
C THR A 224 -35.49 21.76 -33.31
N PRO A 225 -35.61 20.43 -33.13
CA PRO A 225 -36.09 19.87 -31.88
C PRO A 225 -35.00 20.04 -30.82
N SER A 226 -35.27 20.92 -29.85
CA SER A 226 -35.05 20.74 -28.42
C SER A 226 -34.13 19.58 -27.98
N PRO A 227 -32.96 19.88 -27.35
CA PRO A 227 -31.95 18.87 -27.04
C PRO A 227 -32.25 18.17 -25.72
N ILE A 228 -33.11 17.15 -25.73
CA ILE A 228 -33.18 16.19 -24.63
C ILE A 228 -32.41 14.95 -25.06
N LEU A 229 -31.27 14.73 -24.39
CA LEU A 229 -30.51 13.46 -24.34
C LEU A 229 -30.43 12.65 -25.65
N ASN A 230 -30.10 13.30 -26.77
CA ASN A 230 -29.84 12.57 -28.00
C ASN A 230 -28.45 11.92 -27.94
N TRP A 231 -28.40 10.59 -27.82
CA TRP A 231 -27.20 9.77 -27.61
C TRP A 231 -26.09 10.06 -28.63
N ASN A 232 -26.48 10.39 -29.88
CA ASN A 232 -25.56 10.70 -30.97
C ASN A 232 -24.99 12.12 -30.95
N GLN A 233 -25.68 13.10 -30.36
CA GLN A 233 -25.19 14.49 -30.28
C GLN A 233 -24.25 14.74 -29.10
N ASN A 234 -24.31 13.91 -28.06
CA ASN A 234 -23.45 14.04 -26.88
C ASN A 234 -22.14 13.25 -26.93
N ARG A 235 -21.78 12.64 -28.07
CA ARG A 235 -20.52 11.86 -28.23
C ARG A 235 -19.28 12.60 -27.70
N ASN A 236 -19.26 13.93 -27.79
CA ASN A 236 -18.19 14.79 -27.27
C ASN A 236 -18.28 15.15 -25.77
N ARG A 237 -19.45 15.04 -25.12
CA ARG A 237 -19.57 15.15 -23.65
C ARG A 237 -19.15 13.86 -22.94
N TRP A 238 -19.33 12.69 -23.58
CA TRP A 238 -18.91 11.39 -23.03
C TRP A 238 -17.42 11.09 -23.29
N SER A 239 -16.81 11.67 -24.32
CA SER A 239 -15.38 11.53 -24.63
C SER A 239 -14.46 12.37 -23.73
N GLN A 240 -15.02 13.29 -22.93
CA GLN A 240 -14.30 14.08 -21.92
C GLN A 240 -14.47 13.54 -20.49
N ARG A 241 -14.79 12.25 -20.34
CA ARG A 241 -14.69 11.59 -19.04
C ARG A 241 -13.20 11.40 -18.70
N PRO A 242 -12.69 11.95 -17.58
CA PRO A 242 -11.65 11.21 -16.89
C PRO A 242 -12.33 9.92 -16.46
N TRP A 243 -11.84 8.76 -16.91
CA TRP A 243 -11.95 7.59 -16.04
C TRP A 243 -11.52 8.09 -14.65
N THR A 244 -12.38 7.91 -13.65
CA THR A 244 -12.01 8.15 -12.26
C THR A 244 -10.59 7.65 -12.11
N ALA A 245 -9.72 8.49 -11.54
CA ALA A 245 -8.31 8.24 -11.32
C ALA A 245 -8.10 7.12 -10.28
N CYS A 246 -8.67 5.97 -10.58
CA CYS A 246 -8.41 4.67 -10.06
C CYS A 246 -8.00 3.87 -11.29
N GLN A 247 -6.76 3.40 -11.33
CA GLN A 247 -6.47 2.12 -11.95
C GLN A 247 -7.25 1.05 -11.17
N THR A 248 -8.58 1.06 -11.27
CA THR A 248 -9.38 -0.12 -10.99
C THR A 248 -9.25 -0.92 -12.25
N SER A 249 -8.35 -1.90 -12.20
CA SER A 249 -8.53 -3.11 -12.99
C SER A 249 -10.00 -3.52 -12.89
N VAL A 250 -10.46 -4.31 -13.86
CA VAL A 250 -11.77 -4.98 -13.88
C VAL A 250 -12.14 -5.70 -12.54
N PHE A 251 -11.22 -5.74 -11.57
CA PHE A 251 -11.30 -6.39 -10.26
C PHE A 251 -10.89 -5.53 -9.03
N GLY A 252 -10.80 -4.20 -9.16
CA GLY A 252 -10.32 -3.37 -8.05
C GLY A 252 -8.79 -3.36 -7.90
N PRO A 253 -8.23 -2.90 -6.76
CA PRO A 253 -6.78 -2.68 -6.60
C PRO A 253 -5.93 -3.97 -6.51
N GLN A 254 -6.54 -5.15 -6.56
CA GLN A 254 -5.84 -6.43 -6.57
C GLN A 254 -6.63 -7.45 -7.40
N SER A 255 -6.12 -7.81 -8.58
CA SER A 255 -6.08 -9.20 -9.10
C SER A 255 -5.86 -9.21 -10.61
N SER A 256 -4.84 -9.95 -11.02
CA SER A 256 -4.79 -10.54 -12.35
C SER A 256 -5.86 -11.62 -12.42
N ILE A 257 -6.49 -11.81 -13.59
CA ILE A 257 -7.46 -12.91 -13.80
C ILE A 257 -6.86 -14.31 -13.53
N ARG A 258 -5.52 -14.39 -13.45
CA ARG A 258 -4.75 -15.61 -13.18
C ARG A 258 -4.71 -16.02 -11.71
N ASP A 259 -5.17 -15.16 -10.79
CA ASP A 259 -5.05 -15.37 -9.34
C ASP A 259 -6.37 -15.80 -8.66
N LEU A 260 -7.41 -16.16 -9.45
CA LEU A 260 -8.67 -16.67 -8.92
C LEU A 260 -8.64 -18.19 -8.88
N ASP A 261 -8.51 -18.74 -7.67
CA ASP A 261 -8.64 -20.18 -7.38
C ASP A 261 -10.10 -20.63 -7.63
N PRO A 262 -10.36 -21.59 -8.54
CA PRO A 262 -11.71 -22.06 -8.86
C PRO A 262 -12.37 -22.91 -7.75
N ALA A 263 -11.70 -23.15 -6.62
CA ALA A 263 -12.19 -24.04 -5.56
C ALA A 263 -12.21 -23.36 -4.17
N ALA A 264 -12.99 -22.29 -4.00
CA ALA A 264 -13.37 -21.79 -2.68
C ALA A 264 -14.86 -22.06 -2.40
N PRO A 265 -15.24 -22.63 -1.25
CA PRO A 265 -16.61 -23.03 -0.99
C PRO A 265 -17.52 -21.82 -0.78
N VAL A 266 -18.67 -21.86 -1.45
CA VAL A 266 -19.74 -20.85 -1.36
C VAL A 266 -20.46 -21.01 -0.02
N GLY A 267 -20.26 -20.06 0.89
CA GLY A 267 -21.11 -19.91 2.07
C GLY A 267 -22.49 -19.38 1.67
N SER A 268 -23.55 -20.10 2.03
CA SER A 268 -24.93 -19.59 2.03
C SER A 268 -25.66 -20.15 3.25
N PRO A 269 -26.65 -19.42 3.81
CA PRO A 269 -27.13 -19.59 5.18
C PRO A 269 -28.16 -20.73 5.34
N ASP A 270 -28.30 -21.20 6.58
CA ASP A 270 -29.14 -22.30 7.07
C ASP A 270 -30.54 -22.50 6.42
N ARG A 271 -30.89 -23.75 6.09
CA ARG A 271 -31.97 -24.57 6.72
C ARG A 271 -32.33 -25.89 5.97
N HIS A 272 -32.41 -26.96 6.76
CA HIS A 272 -33.30 -28.16 6.70
C HIS A 272 -33.27 -29.21 5.54
N ARG A 273 -32.82 -30.43 5.94
CA ARG A 273 -33.45 -31.78 5.82
C ARG A 273 -33.51 -32.57 4.48
N PHE A 274 -33.13 -33.86 4.58
CA PHE A 274 -33.28 -35.04 3.67
C PHE A 274 -32.49 -34.97 2.35
N GLY A 275 -31.89 -36.02 1.77
CA GLY A 275 -31.81 -37.47 1.97
C GLY A 275 -30.97 -38.08 0.81
N ALA A 276 -30.68 -39.37 0.89
CA ALA A 276 -29.67 -40.17 0.15
C ALA A 276 -29.73 -40.29 -1.40
N PHE A 277 -28.74 -41.07 -1.92
CA PHE A 277 -28.51 -41.66 -3.26
C PHE A 277 -27.68 -40.82 -4.26
N GLY A 278 -26.72 -41.33 -5.05
CA GLY A 278 -26.18 -42.66 -5.30
C GLY A 278 -25.36 -42.66 -6.62
N ALA A 279 -24.24 -43.37 -6.61
CA ALA A 279 -23.57 -44.12 -7.70
C ALA A 279 -23.18 -43.47 -9.07
N SER A 280 -21.86 -43.56 -9.34
CA SER A 280 -21.22 -44.25 -10.50
C SER A 280 -21.27 -43.64 -11.92
N ARG A 281 -20.09 -43.47 -12.55
CA ARG A 281 -19.54 -44.38 -13.60
C ARG A 281 -18.19 -43.92 -14.16
N ARG A 282 -17.32 -44.93 -14.35
CA ARG A 282 -16.04 -44.94 -15.08
C ARG A 282 -16.21 -44.68 -16.59
N ALA A 283 -15.18 -44.14 -17.23
CA ALA A 283 -14.70 -44.60 -18.54
C ALA A 283 -13.22 -44.22 -18.75
N GLU A 284 -12.45 -45.17 -19.25
CA GLU A 284 -11.01 -45.13 -19.57
C GLU A 284 -10.85 -45.45 -21.10
N PRO A 285 -9.64 -45.56 -21.71
CA PRO A 285 -9.16 -44.65 -22.76
C PRO A 285 -8.85 -45.35 -24.13
N VAL A 286 -8.42 -44.59 -25.15
CA VAL A 286 -7.79 -45.16 -26.37
C VAL A 286 -6.63 -44.29 -26.90
N LEU A 287 -5.49 -44.97 -27.16
CA LEU A 287 -4.21 -44.58 -27.79
C LEU A 287 -4.34 -44.01 -29.22
N ALA A 288 -3.38 -43.27 -29.81
CA ALA A 288 -2.03 -43.68 -30.25
C ALA A 288 -1.23 -42.44 -30.75
N ALA A 289 0.02 -42.19 -30.34
CA ALA A 289 1.32 -42.69 -30.84
C ALA A 289 2.03 -41.73 -31.83
N LEU A 290 3.25 -41.26 -31.44
CA LEU A 290 4.52 -41.28 -32.20
C LEU A 290 5.51 -40.23 -31.65
N THR A 291 6.55 -40.65 -30.91
CA THR A 291 7.97 -40.60 -31.34
C THR A 291 8.94 -40.94 -30.19
N ARG A 292 9.94 -41.77 -30.54
CA ARG A 292 11.10 -42.27 -29.76
C ARG A 292 11.97 -41.10 -29.26
N ARG A 293 12.71 -41.15 -28.13
CA ARG A 293 13.79 -42.10 -27.79
C ARG A 293 14.33 -41.83 -26.36
N CYS A 294 14.90 -42.88 -25.75
CA CYS A 294 15.80 -42.94 -24.56
C CYS A 294 15.16 -42.86 -23.15
N ARG A 295 14.97 -44.04 -22.53
CA ARG A 295 14.75 -44.27 -21.10
C ARG A 295 16.09 -44.61 -20.41
N PRO A 296 16.41 -44.07 -19.22
CA PRO A 296 17.18 -44.79 -18.22
C PRO A 296 16.25 -45.65 -17.36
N GLN A 297 16.67 -46.88 -17.08
CA GLN A 297 16.02 -47.78 -16.12
C GLN A 297 16.19 -47.22 -14.70
N PHE A 298 15.10 -46.89 -14.01
CA PHE A 298 15.09 -46.77 -12.57
C PHE A 298 14.65 -48.11 -12.00
N THR A 299 15.56 -48.78 -11.30
CA THR A 299 15.28 -49.93 -10.45
C THR A 299 14.45 -49.46 -9.26
N THR A 300 13.15 -49.75 -9.30
CA THR A 300 12.30 -49.76 -8.11
C THR A 300 12.82 -50.82 -7.16
N ALA A 301 13.44 -50.41 -6.05
CA ALA A 301 13.75 -51.31 -4.96
C ALA A 301 12.44 -51.80 -4.32
N THR A 302 12.37 -53.11 -4.24
CA THR A 302 11.27 -53.99 -3.88
C THR A 302 10.67 -53.72 -2.49
N LEU A 303 9.33 -53.76 -2.39
CA LEU A 303 8.62 -53.96 -1.13
C LEU A 303 9.04 -55.29 -0.50
N CYS A 304 9.55 -55.25 0.73
CA CYS A 304 9.65 -56.44 1.58
C CYS A 304 8.82 -56.23 2.85
N THR A 305 7.85 -57.12 3.03
CA THR A 305 7.06 -57.30 4.24
C THR A 305 7.82 -58.17 5.24
N SER A 306 8.13 -57.64 6.42
CA SER A 306 8.30 -58.42 7.66
C SER A 306 8.14 -57.49 8.87
N SER A 307 7.58 -58.01 9.95
CA SER A 307 7.16 -57.32 11.17
C SER A 307 8.32 -56.86 12.09
N ASP A 308 9.48 -56.55 11.51
CA ASP A 308 10.71 -56.07 12.17
C ASP A 308 11.22 -54.75 11.53
N SER A 309 10.48 -54.21 10.56
CA SER A 309 10.91 -53.11 9.68
C SER A 309 10.89 -51.71 10.32
N GLY A 310 10.13 -51.51 11.40
CA GLY A 310 10.03 -50.20 12.07
C GLY A 310 11.29 -49.80 12.84
N GLN A 311 11.99 -50.77 13.44
CA GLN A 311 13.23 -50.52 14.17
C GLN A 311 14.39 -50.20 13.22
N ASP A 312 14.44 -50.84 12.06
CA ASP A 312 15.46 -50.61 11.03
C ASP A 312 15.30 -49.22 10.38
N MET A 313 14.06 -48.83 10.06
CA MET A 313 13.75 -47.50 9.51
C MET A 313 14.09 -46.37 10.48
N THR A 314 13.74 -46.51 11.76
CA THR A 314 14.04 -45.50 12.78
C THR A 314 15.54 -45.34 13.02
N ASN A 315 16.30 -46.44 13.05
CA ASN A 315 17.77 -46.40 13.12
C ASN A 315 18.38 -45.69 11.90
N TRP A 316 17.86 -45.98 10.71
CA TRP A 316 18.31 -45.34 9.47
C TRP A 316 18.05 -43.83 9.47
N LEU A 317 16.85 -43.39 9.88
CA LEU A 317 16.50 -41.97 10.00
C LEU A 317 17.46 -41.25 10.96
N TRP A 318 17.68 -41.79 12.15
CA TRP A 318 18.64 -41.22 13.11
C TRP A 318 20.08 -41.24 12.59
N SER A 319 20.46 -42.24 11.81
CA SER A 319 21.77 -42.27 11.16
C SER A 319 21.94 -41.10 10.18
N ILE A 320 20.93 -40.83 9.35
CA ILE A 320 20.96 -39.69 8.41
C ILE A 320 20.98 -38.36 9.16
N TYR A 321 20.17 -38.23 10.21
CA TYR A 321 20.19 -37.06 11.08
C TYR A 321 21.60 -36.80 11.64
N ASN A 322 22.23 -37.81 12.22
CA ASN A 322 23.55 -37.67 12.85
C ASN A 322 24.64 -37.34 11.84
N GLU A 323 24.61 -37.98 10.67
CA GLU A 323 25.55 -37.69 9.58
C GLU A 323 25.38 -36.26 9.06
N THR A 324 24.14 -35.82 8.86
CA THR A 324 23.83 -34.45 8.41
C THR A 324 24.26 -33.41 9.44
N LYS A 325 24.06 -33.67 10.73
CA LYS A 325 24.46 -32.79 11.82
C LYS A 325 25.98 -32.65 11.90
N LYS A 326 26.70 -33.78 11.84
CA LYS A 326 28.17 -33.81 11.79
C LYS A 326 28.72 -33.08 10.56
N GLN A 327 28.10 -33.25 9.40
CA GLN A 327 28.49 -32.54 8.19
C GLN A 327 28.26 -31.03 8.31
N THR A 328 27.11 -30.62 8.85
CA THR A 328 26.79 -29.20 9.10
C THR A 328 27.81 -28.57 10.06
N GLU A 329 28.27 -29.34 11.06
CA GLU A 329 29.34 -28.91 11.97
C GLU A 329 30.71 -28.79 11.28
N ALA A 330 31.05 -29.73 10.40
CA ALA A 330 32.30 -29.69 9.64
C ALA A 330 32.37 -28.50 8.65
N ASP A 331 31.22 -28.13 8.06
CA ASP A 331 31.12 -27.04 7.08
C ASP A 331 31.13 -25.64 7.71
N LEU A 332 31.08 -25.52 9.04
CA LEU A 332 31.07 -24.23 9.75
C LEU A 332 32.32 -23.39 9.50
N ILE A 333 33.50 -24.00 9.56
CA ILE A 333 34.77 -23.27 9.49
C ILE A 333 34.92 -22.55 8.12
N PRO A 334 34.67 -23.22 6.97
CA PRO A 334 34.61 -22.54 5.68
C PRO A 334 33.54 -21.45 5.62
N ILE A 335 32.34 -21.68 6.16
CA ILE A 335 31.22 -20.72 6.09
C ILE A 335 31.54 -19.44 6.88
N LEU A 336 32.08 -19.57 8.10
CA LEU A 336 32.47 -18.44 8.94
C LEU A 336 33.55 -17.58 8.27
N SER A 337 34.49 -18.20 7.54
CA SER A 337 35.53 -17.48 6.81
C SER A 337 35.03 -16.69 5.59
N ASN A 338 33.90 -17.09 4.98
CA ASN A 338 33.39 -16.52 3.72
C ASN A 338 32.08 -15.71 3.87
N SER A 339 31.40 -15.76 5.01
CA SER A 339 30.03 -15.20 5.16
C SER A 339 29.95 -13.92 6.00
N PHE A 340 31.08 -13.33 6.39
CA PHE A 340 31.08 -12.12 7.20
C PHE A 340 30.57 -10.91 6.41
N VAL A 341 29.46 -10.33 6.86
CA VAL A 341 28.89 -9.12 6.25
C VAL A 341 29.42 -7.89 6.99
N ASN A 342 30.01 -6.92 6.28
CA ASN A 342 30.46 -5.70 6.92
C ASN A 342 29.25 -4.86 7.40
N PRO A 343 29.17 -4.49 8.70
CA PRO A 343 28.05 -3.72 9.24
C PRO A 343 27.88 -2.31 8.66
N ASP A 344 28.91 -1.77 8.00
CA ASP A 344 28.91 -0.43 7.40
C ASP A 344 28.75 -0.47 5.87
N THR A 345 28.35 -1.62 5.30
CA THR A 345 28.00 -1.75 3.88
C THR A 345 26.66 -1.08 3.55
N ILE A 346 26.57 -0.51 2.35
CA ILE A 346 25.31 -0.05 1.75
C ILE A 346 24.67 -1.22 1.00
N PHE A 347 23.40 -1.50 1.28
CA PHE A 347 22.64 -2.57 0.67
C PHE A 347 21.68 -2.01 -0.38
N ALA A 348 21.56 -2.70 -1.51
CA ALA A 348 20.74 -2.25 -2.64
C ALA A 348 19.54 -3.16 -2.89
N ASN A 349 18.36 -2.54 -2.98
CA ASN A 349 17.15 -3.18 -3.48
C ASN A 349 16.99 -2.95 -4.99
N ASN A 350 17.51 -1.82 -5.50
CA ASN A 350 17.53 -1.49 -6.93
C ASN A 350 18.94 -1.08 -7.37
N GLU A 351 19.22 -1.19 -8.66
CA GLU A 351 20.47 -0.70 -9.23
C GLU A 351 20.56 0.82 -9.11
N MET A 352 21.66 1.33 -8.56
CA MET A 352 21.87 2.76 -8.35
C MET A 352 23.33 3.16 -8.54
N SER A 353 23.58 4.13 -9.42
CA SER A 353 24.88 4.78 -9.55
C SER A 353 24.93 6.08 -8.74
N LEU A 354 25.96 6.25 -7.92
CA LEU A 354 26.25 7.53 -7.25
C LEU A 354 26.75 8.60 -8.24
N GLN A 355 27.28 8.17 -9.40
CA GLN A 355 27.78 9.08 -10.42
C GLN A 355 26.65 9.93 -11.01
N ASP A 356 25.51 9.28 -11.26
CA ASP A 356 24.32 9.87 -11.88
C ASP A 356 23.54 10.78 -10.92
N THR A 357 23.86 10.71 -9.62
CA THR A 357 23.22 11.51 -8.59
C THR A 357 23.89 12.89 -8.51
N GLU A 358 23.16 13.93 -8.88
CA GLU A 358 23.63 15.33 -8.88
C GLU A 358 23.24 16.08 -7.60
N VAL A 359 22.11 15.69 -6.99
CA VAL A 359 21.50 16.39 -5.86
C VAL A 359 21.20 15.42 -4.71
N TYR A 360 21.63 15.78 -3.51
CA TYR A 360 21.51 14.99 -2.29
C TYR A 360 20.59 15.71 -1.30
N GLY A 361 19.47 15.07 -0.97
CA GLY A 361 18.52 15.57 0.01
C GLY A 361 18.60 14.79 1.30
N PHE A 362 18.35 15.46 2.42
CA PHE A 362 18.41 14.85 3.74
C PHE A 362 17.20 15.22 4.59
N ASP A 363 16.72 14.26 5.39
CA ASP A 363 16.08 14.58 6.66
C ASP A 363 17.12 14.96 7.72
N TYR A 364 16.67 15.57 8.82
CA TYR A 364 17.50 15.94 9.95
C TYR A 364 17.54 14.85 11.03
N ASP A 365 16.42 14.60 11.69
CA ASP A 365 16.32 13.71 12.86
C ASP A 365 16.58 12.25 12.45
N TYR A 366 17.43 11.55 13.18
CA TYR A 366 17.90 10.18 12.87
C TYR A 366 18.50 9.94 11.47
N THR A 367 18.69 10.98 10.68
CA THR A 367 19.35 10.94 9.37
C THR A 367 20.67 11.69 9.40
N LEU A 368 20.67 12.99 9.69
CA LEU A 368 21.89 13.77 9.93
C LEU A 368 22.28 13.76 11.41
N ALA A 369 21.31 13.96 12.30
CA ALA A 369 21.48 13.93 13.74
C ALA A 369 21.04 12.58 14.31
N PHE A 370 22.00 11.72 14.65
CA PHE A 370 21.71 10.46 15.33
C PHE A 370 21.59 10.69 16.82
N TYR A 371 20.54 10.16 17.45
CA TYR A 371 20.33 10.34 18.88
C TYR A 371 20.72 9.10 19.70
N SER A 372 21.23 9.33 20.91
CA SER A 372 21.52 8.29 21.90
C SER A 372 20.25 7.74 22.55
N SER A 373 20.33 6.55 23.15
CA SER A 373 19.21 5.90 23.86
C SER A 373 18.65 6.72 25.04
N HIS A 374 19.42 7.68 25.55
CA HIS A 374 18.95 8.63 26.55
C HIS A 374 17.74 9.44 26.07
N LEU A 375 17.63 9.70 24.76
CA LEU A 375 16.49 10.43 24.21
C LEU A 375 15.19 9.66 24.39
N HIS A 376 15.21 8.35 24.15
CA HIS A 376 14.03 7.49 24.34
C HIS A 376 13.57 7.48 25.80
N THR A 377 14.53 7.40 26.73
CA THR A 377 14.26 7.46 28.18
C THR A 377 13.62 8.80 28.56
N GLN A 378 14.13 9.90 28.00
CA GLN A 378 13.60 11.24 28.23
C GLN A 378 12.16 11.38 27.68
N ILE A 379 11.92 10.93 26.45
CA ILE A 379 10.59 10.99 25.82
C ILE A 379 9.58 10.19 26.65
N PHE A 380 9.93 8.97 27.04
CA PHE A 380 9.09 8.12 27.89
C PHE A 380 8.76 8.80 29.22
N SER A 381 9.78 9.29 29.93
CA SER A 381 9.61 9.87 31.27
C SER A 381 8.73 11.11 31.23
N VAL A 382 8.94 12.00 30.25
CA VAL A 382 8.12 13.20 30.09
C VAL A 382 6.68 12.83 29.69
N ALA A 383 6.49 11.89 28.77
CA ALA A 383 5.16 11.46 28.36
C ALA A 383 4.38 10.80 29.51
N ARG A 384 5.02 9.92 30.29
CA ARG A 384 4.45 9.34 31.52
C ARG A 384 4.01 10.43 32.49
N ASP A 385 4.87 11.41 32.73
CA ASP A 385 4.57 12.50 33.66
C ASP A 385 3.44 13.41 33.15
N ILE A 386 3.31 13.60 31.83
CA ILE A 386 2.16 14.27 31.21
C ILE A 386 0.86 13.48 31.47
N LEU A 387 0.86 12.15 31.30
CA LEU A 387 -0.32 11.32 31.58
C LEU A 387 -0.78 11.47 33.04
N ILE A 388 0.16 11.45 33.98
CA ILE A 388 -0.14 11.59 35.40
C ILE A 388 -0.68 13.00 35.70
N GLN A 389 0.05 14.04 35.29
CA GLN A 389 -0.25 15.42 35.71
C GLN A 389 -1.42 16.05 34.94
N GLN A 390 -1.54 15.76 33.64
CA GLN A 390 -2.51 16.41 32.76
C GLN A 390 -3.73 15.50 32.50
N HIS A 391 -3.52 14.20 32.29
CA HIS A 391 -4.61 13.24 32.07
C HIS A 391 -5.09 12.55 33.35
N ARG A 392 -4.48 12.86 34.51
CA ARG A 392 -4.85 12.33 35.84
C ARG A 392 -4.77 10.82 35.96
N TYR A 393 -3.82 10.21 35.25
CA TYR A 393 -3.51 8.79 35.45
C TYR A 393 -2.92 8.56 36.85
N PRO A 394 -3.01 7.34 37.42
CA PRO A 394 -2.55 7.06 38.78
C PRO A 394 -1.07 7.39 39.01
N GLU A 395 -0.75 8.02 40.15
CA GLU A 395 0.64 8.37 40.53
C GLU A 395 1.57 7.16 40.63
N GLY A 396 1.02 5.97 40.91
CA GLY A 396 1.77 4.72 40.92
C GLY A 396 2.46 4.39 39.60
N LEU A 397 2.04 4.98 38.48
CA LEU A 397 2.75 4.85 37.19
C LEU A 397 4.19 5.36 37.25
N ARG A 398 4.56 6.23 38.20
CA ARG A 398 5.95 6.70 38.37
C ARG A 398 6.92 5.56 38.70
N GLU A 399 6.44 4.41 39.14
CA GLU A 399 7.24 3.21 39.38
C GLU A 399 7.74 2.55 38.08
N TYR A 400 7.12 2.87 36.93
CA TYR A 400 7.52 2.36 35.63
C TYR A 400 8.52 3.31 34.98
N ASP A 401 9.70 2.79 34.66
CA ASP A 401 10.71 3.45 33.84
C ASP A 401 10.71 2.91 32.40
N TYR A 402 11.38 3.63 31.50
CA TYR A 402 11.58 3.14 30.14
C TYR A 402 12.40 1.85 30.17
N ILE A 403 11.91 0.80 29.49
CA ILE A 403 12.57 -0.51 29.40
C ILE A 403 13.32 -0.58 28.07
N PRO A 404 14.67 -0.40 28.05
CA PRO A 404 15.43 -0.49 26.82
C PRO A 404 15.29 -1.87 26.18
N ASP A 405 15.27 -1.92 24.86
CA ASP A 405 15.13 -3.16 24.08
C ASP A 405 13.85 -3.98 24.38
N PHE A 406 12.82 -3.46 25.08
CA PHE A 406 11.54 -4.17 25.18
C PHE A 406 10.84 -4.26 23.82
N ALA A 407 10.60 -3.11 23.19
CA ALA A 407 9.98 -3.00 21.88
C ALA A 407 11.04 -2.81 20.78
N ILE A 408 10.74 -3.30 19.58
CA ILE A 408 11.51 -3.04 18.36
C ILE A 408 10.70 -2.19 17.39
N ARG A 409 11.36 -1.57 16.42
CA ARG A 409 10.71 -0.80 15.36
C ARG A 409 9.86 -1.72 14.46
N GLY A 410 8.79 -1.17 13.87
CA GLY A 410 7.97 -1.87 12.89
C GLY A 410 6.85 -2.76 13.43
N LEU A 411 6.69 -2.84 14.76
CA LEU A 411 5.61 -3.59 15.42
C LEU A 411 4.23 -2.97 15.14
N HIS A 412 3.20 -3.77 15.39
CA HIS A 412 1.80 -3.40 15.25
C HIS A 412 1.12 -3.41 16.62
N TYR A 413 0.25 -2.44 16.85
CA TYR A 413 -0.57 -2.37 18.05
C TYR A 413 -2.05 -2.38 17.66
N ASP A 414 -2.75 -3.42 18.09
CA ASP A 414 -4.21 -3.53 17.98
C ASP A 414 -4.81 -2.66 19.07
N VAL A 415 -5.33 -1.49 18.67
CA VAL A 415 -5.83 -0.49 19.61
C VAL A 415 -7.03 -1.01 20.38
N GLN A 416 -7.88 -1.83 19.76
CA GLN A 416 -9.10 -2.35 20.36
C GLN A 416 -8.80 -3.47 21.35
N LYS A 417 -7.79 -4.30 21.07
CA LYS A 417 -7.43 -5.43 21.94
C LYS A 417 -6.31 -5.10 22.94
N ALA A 418 -5.71 -3.91 22.85
CA ALA A 418 -4.51 -3.51 23.60
C ALA A 418 -3.34 -4.51 23.45
N LEU A 419 -3.10 -4.97 22.21
CA LEU A 419 -2.09 -5.98 21.92
C LEU A 419 -0.96 -5.42 21.05
N LEU A 420 0.28 -5.52 21.53
CA LEU A 420 1.48 -5.26 20.75
C LEU A 420 1.98 -6.56 20.12
N MET A 421 2.24 -6.57 18.82
CA MET A 421 2.61 -7.79 18.10
C MET A 421 3.51 -7.55 16.90
N LYS A 422 4.16 -8.61 16.45
CA LYS A 422 4.93 -8.63 15.21
C LYS A 422 4.16 -9.33 14.09
N ILE A 423 4.14 -8.68 12.93
CA ILE A 423 3.42 -9.14 11.75
C ILE A 423 4.39 -9.23 10.57
N ASP A 424 4.27 -10.30 9.80
CA ASP A 424 5.08 -10.55 8.61
C ASP A 424 4.58 -9.82 7.35
N ALA A 425 5.34 -9.95 6.26
CA ALA A 425 5.03 -9.35 4.97
C ALA A 425 3.70 -9.83 4.35
N PHE A 426 3.18 -10.96 4.79
CA PHE A 426 1.96 -11.62 4.33
C PHE A 426 0.80 -11.46 5.31
N HIS A 427 0.96 -10.59 6.31
CA HIS A 427 -0.04 -10.25 7.32
C HIS A 427 -0.30 -11.36 8.34
N TYR A 428 0.63 -12.29 8.50
CA TYR A 428 0.57 -13.27 9.57
C TYR A 428 1.24 -12.75 10.84
N ILE A 429 0.55 -12.92 11.97
CA ILE A 429 1.08 -12.69 13.30
C ILE A 429 2.16 -13.74 13.58
N GLN A 430 3.33 -13.29 14.02
CA GLN A 430 4.34 -14.21 14.54
C GLN A 430 3.93 -14.61 15.96
N LEU A 431 3.48 -15.86 16.12
CA LEU A 431 3.18 -16.44 17.43
C LEU A 431 4.39 -16.36 18.38
N GLY A 432 4.12 -16.29 19.69
CA GLY A 432 5.12 -16.03 20.73
C GLY A 432 5.69 -14.61 20.74
N THR A 433 5.10 -13.67 19.97
CA THR A 433 5.49 -12.25 19.94
C THR A 433 4.34 -11.29 20.25
N VAL A 434 3.23 -11.79 20.79
CA VAL A 434 2.06 -10.97 21.14
C VAL A 434 2.10 -10.65 22.63
N TYR A 435 1.95 -9.38 22.97
CA TYR A 435 2.02 -8.88 24.35
C TYR A 435 0.78 -8.08 24.71
N ARG A 436 0.25 -8.33 25.91
CA ARG A 436 -0.76 -7.52 26.59
C ARG A 436 -0.10 -6.93 27.83
N GLY A 437 -0.02 -5.60 27.90
CA GLY A 437 0.87 -4.95 28.86
C GLY A 437 2.32 -5.40 28.65
N LEU A 438 2.99 -5.84 29.71
CA LEU A 438 4.35 -6.40 29.66
C LEU A 438 4.38 -7.93 29.64
N HIS A 439 3.22 -8.58 29.47
CA HIS A 439 3.08 -10.03 29.54
C HIS A 439 2.80 -10.65 28.16
N PRO A 440 3.47 -11.77 27.82
CA PRO A 440 3.17 -12.48 26.58
C PRO A 440 1.77 -13.10 26.64
N VAL A 441 1.05 -13.05 25.52
CA VAL A 441 -0.27 -13.68 25.36
C VAL A 441 -0.08 -15.11 24.84
N PRO A 442 -0.75 -16.13 25.42
CA PRO A 442 -0.69 -17.50 24.92
C PRO A 442 -1.15 -17.61 23.46
N ASP A 443 -0.43 -18.40 22.65
CA ASP A 443 -0.73 -18.55 21.23
C ASP A 443 -2.15 -19.05 20.95
N SER A 444 -2.69 -19.92 21.81
CA SER A 444 -4.07 -20.39 21.72
C SER A 444 -5.09 -19.27 21.89
N GLU A 445 -4.82 -18.29 22.76
CA GLU A 445 -5.64 -17.10 22.91
C GLU A 445 -5.52 -16.17 21.70
N VAL A 446 -4.30 -15.97 21.18
CA VAL A 446 -4.09 -15.17 19.95
C VAL A 446 -4.87 -15.76 18.78
N ILE A 447 -4.77 -17.07 18.56
CA ILE A 447 -5.49 -17.77 17.48
C ILE A 447 -7.00 -17.60 17.64
N ALA A 448 -7.53 -17.68 18.87
CA ALA A 448 -8.94 -17.46 19.14
C ALA A 448 -9.37 -16.01 18.87
N LEU A 449 -8.55 -15.03 19.25
CA LEU A 449 -8.85 -13.59 19.09
C LEU A 449 -8.84 -13.12 17.63
N TYR A 450 -8.11 -13.81 16.75
CA TYR A 450 -7.95 -13.46 15.33
C TYR A 450 -8.53 -14.49 14.37
N GLU A 451 -9.24 -15.51 14.89
CA GLU A 451 -9.77 -16.64 14.09
C GLU A 451 -8.71 -17.30 13.19
N GLY A 452 -7.49 -17.42 13.73
CA GLY A 452 -6.28 -17.79 13.00
C GLY A 452 -5.12 -16.85 13.31
N CYS A 453 -4.13 -16.81 12.42
CA CYS A 453 -2.97 -15.92 12.56
C CYS A 453 -2.90 -14.81 11.51
N HIS A 454 -3.83 -14.77 10.55
CA HIS A 454 -3.82 -13.80 9.46
C HIS A 454 -4.64 -12.57 9.82
N VAL A 455 -4.07 -11.37 9.64
CA VAL A 455 -4.75 -10.10 9.86
C VAL A 455 -5.22 -9.52 8.52
N PRO A 456 -6.54 -9.36 8.29
CA PRO A 456 -7.05 -8.73 7.07
C PRO A 456 -6.48 -7.32 6.83
N LEU A 457 -6.25 -6.97 5.56
CA LEU A 457 -5.70 -5.67 5.19
C LEU A 457 -6.59 -4.49 5.65
N GLU A 458 -7.90 -4.67 5.69
CA GLU A 458 -8.86 -3.66 6.19
C GLU A 458 -8.68 -3.31 7.67
N ASN A 459 -8.14 -4.24 8.46
CA ASN A 459 -7.84 -4.03 9.87
C ASN A 459 -6.49 -3.32 10.05
N MET A 460 -5.57 -3.51 9.09
CA MET A 460 -4.26 -2.87 9.08
C MET A 460 -4.42 -1.38 8.78
N SER A 461 -3.73 -0.52 9.53
CA SER A 461 -3.73 0.91 9.18
C SER A 461 -3.21 1.09 7.75
N ASP A 462 -3.89 1.95 6.99
CA ASP A 462 -3.43 2.38 5.68
C ASP A 462 -2.03 3.00 5.79
N PHE A 463 -1.43 3.20 4.63
CA PHE A 463 -0.14 3.85 4.43
C PHE A 463 0.09 5.06 5.35
N TYR A 464 -0.89 5.97 5.49
CA TYR A 464 -0.82 7.17 6.35
C TYR A 464 -1.30 6.98 7.80
N GLY A 465 -1.47 5.74 8.27
CA GLY A 465 -1.97 5.47 9.62
C GLY A 465 -3.47 5.75 9.80
N LYS A 466 -4.25 5.74 8.71
CA LYS A 466 -5.71 5.91 8.74
C LYS A 466 -6.36 4.52 8.68
N SER A 467 -7.29 4.22 9.58
CA SER A 467 -8.13 3.02 9.49
C SER A 467 -9.46 3.40 8.83
N SER A 468 -9.93 2.57 7.91
CA SER A 468 -11.15 2.83 7.14
C SER A 468 -12.44 2.40 7.87
N HIS A 469 -12.38 1.59 8.93
CA HIS A 469 -13.58 0.93 9.49
C HIS A 469 -13.64 0.78 11.03
N GLY A 470 -13.11 1.74 11.79
CA GLY A 470 -13.28 1.77 13.26
C GLY A 470 -12.46 0.74 14.07
N HIS A 471 -11.90 -0.28 13.43
CA HIS A 471 -10.82 -1.15 13.94
C HIS A 471 -9.46 -0.57 13.51
N THR A 472 -8.53 -0.37 14.45
CA THR A 472 -7.29 0.38 14.21
C THR A 472 -6.09 -0.44 14.65
N MET A 473 -5.46 -1.15 13.71
CA MET A 473 -4.13 -1.72 13.91
C MET A 473 -3.07 -0.70 13.51
N LYS A 474 -2.41 -0.08 14.48
CA LYS A 474 -1.37 0.93 14.22
C LYS A 474 0.00 0.27 14.04
N GLN A 475 0.64 0.50 12.90
CA GLN A 475 2.06 0.17 12.76
C GLN A 475 2.96 1.31 13.26
N PHE A 476 3.95 0.98 14.09
CA PHE A 476 4.95 1.88 14.65
C PHE A 476 6.25 1.82 13.84
N MET A 477 6.30 2.61 12.77
CA MET A 477 7.43 2.66 11.83
C MET A 477 8.50 3.68 12.19
N ASP A 478 8.29 4.52 13.19
CA ASP A 478 9.22 5.57 13.60
C ASP A 478 10.07 5.07 14.77
N ILE A 479 11.35 5.41 14.81
CA ILE A 479 12.21 5.14 15.97
C ILE A 479 11.75 5.94 17.20
N PHE A 480 11.15 7.12 17.01
CA PHE A 480 10.48 7.87 18.08
C PHE A 480 9.25 7.16 18.67
N SER A 481 8.76 6.09 18.03
CA SER A 481 7.65 5.29 18.56
C SER A 481 8.06 4.23 19.59
N LEU A 482 9.36 3.98 19.80
CA LEU A 482 9.80 2.98 20.79
C LEU A 482 9.36 3.34 22.24
N PRO A 483 9.52 4.60 22.70
CA PRO A 483 8.93 5.06 23.96
C PRO A 483 7.41 4.93 24.01
N GLU A 484 6.71 5.24 22.91
CA GLU A 484 5.24 5.19 22.83
C GLU A 484 4.72 3.76 23.04
N MET A 485 5.29 2.79 22.31
CA MET A 485 4.93 1.37 22.45
C MET A 485 5.20 0.86 23.87
N THR A 486 6.35 1.23 24.44
CA THR A 486 6.71 0.83 25.80
C THR A 486 5.76 1.44 26.83
N LEU A 487 5.36 2.70 26.66
CA LEU A 487 4.43 3.40 27.55
C LEU A 487 3.02 2.81 27.46
N LEU A 488 2.51 2.49 26.27
CA LEU A 488 1.25 1.77 26.09
C LEU A 488 1.25 0.47 26.90
N CYS A 489 2.31 -0.33 26.77
CA CYS A 489 2.47 -1.58 27.50
C CYS A 489 2.59 -1.37 29.02
N CYS A 490 3.36 -0.39 29.49
CA CYS A 490 3.52 -0.11 30.93
C CYS A 490 2.21 0.32 31.59
N VAL A 491 1.42 1.18 30.93
CA VAL A 491 0.15 1.66 31.49
C VAL A 491 -0.89 0.55 31.48
N SER A 492 -0.96 -0.24 30.39
CA SER A 492 -1.82 -1.42 30.33
C SER A 492 -1.47 -2.45 31.41
N ASP A 493 -0.17 -2.69 31.63
CA ASP A 493 0.33 -3.57 32.68
C ASP A 493 -0.06 -3.10 34.10
N TYR A 494 0.07 -1.80 34.36
CA TYR A 494 -0.36 -1.20 35.63
C TYR A 494 -1.87 -1.41 35.86
N PHE A 495 -2.70 -1.11 34.88
CA PHE A 495 -4.15 -1.30 35.00
C PHE A 495 -4.53 -2.76 35.24
N MET A 496 -3.86 -3.71 34.58
CA MET A 496 -4.06 -5.14 34.81
C MET A 496 -3.69 -5.55 36.24
N LYS A 497 -2.52 -5.13 36.74
CA LYS A 497 -2.05 -5.47 38.10
C LYS A 497 -2.94 -4.90 39.20
N HIS A 498 -3.53 -3.74 38.96
CA HIS A 498 -4.41 -3.06 39.91
C HIS A 498 -5.91 -3.33 39.67
N ASN A 499 -6.23 -4.22 38.72
CA ASN A 499 -7.61 -4.58 38.35
C ASN A 499 -8.47 -3.33 38.04
N ILE A 500 -7.88 -2.38 37.32
CA ILE A 500 -8.53 -1.17 36.82
C ILE A 500 -9.13 -1.49 35.46
N ASP A 501 -10.45 -1.41 35.36
CA ASP A 501 -11.14 -1.54 34.09
C ASP A 501 -10.97 -0.26 33.25
N TYR A 502 -10.68 -0.42 31.96
CA TYR A 502 -10.40 0.70 31.05
C TYR A 502 -10.71 0.35 29.60
N GLU A 503 -10.98 1.38 28.81
CA GLU A 503 -11.20 1.25 27.37
C GLU A 503 -9.87 1.46 26.60
N PRO A 504 -9.34 0.43 25.91
CA PRO A 504 -8.07 0.49 25.19
C PRO A 504 -7.91 1.66 24.21
N VAL A 505 -9.00 2.04 23.54
CA VAL A 505 -9.01 3.15 22.59
C VAL A 505 -8.69 4.48 23.26
N HIS A 506 -9.16 4.70 24.49
CA HIS A 506 -8.88 5.93 25.24
C HIS A 506 -7.43 5.96 25.73
N LEU A 507 -6.93 4.84 26.25
CA LEU A 507 -5.51 4.70 26.62
C LEU A 507 -4.59 5.06 25.44
N TYR A 508 -4.85 4.47 24.27
CA TYR A 508 -4.05 4.74 23.08
C TYR A 508 -4.07 6.22 22.68
N LYS A 509 -5.25 6.86 22.73
CA LYS A 509 -5.40 8.29 22.40
C LYS A 509 -4.61 9.17 23.36
N ASP A 510 -4.72 8.93 24.67
CA ASP A 510 -4.04 9.71 25.69
C ASP A 510 -2.52 9.56 25.59
N VAL A 511 -2.01 8.33 25.44
CA VAL A 511 -0.57 8.08 25.28
C VAL A 511 -0.03 8.75 24.01
N LYS A 512 -0.75 8.63 22.90
CA LYS A 512 -0.39 9.29 21.64
C LYS A 512 -0.38 10.81 21.78
N GLU A 513 -1.33 11.38 22.50
CA GLU A 513 -1.39 12.81 22.78
C GLU A 513 -0.23 13.27 23.68
N ALA A 514 0.09 12.51 24.74
CA ALA A 514 1.23 12.78 25.61
C ALA A 514 2.55 12.78 24.81
N ILE A 515 2.77 11.78 23.96
CA ILE A 515 3.96 11.69 23.08
C ILE A 515 4.00 12.86 22.08
N ARG A 516 2.85 13.22 21.49
CA ARG A 516 2.75 14.40 20.62
C ARG A 516 3.14 15.67 21.36
N ASP A 517 2.70 15.82 22.61
CA ASP A 517 2.97 16.99 23.43
C ASP A 517 4.46 17.10 23.80
N VAL A 518 5.17 15.98 24.01
CA VAL A 518 6.64 15.99 24.19
C VAL A 518 7.35 16.70 23.03
N HIS A 519 6.88 16.48 21.79
CA HIS A 519 7.45 17.06 20.58
C HIS A 519 6.93 18.49 20.33
N VAL A 520 5.60 18.69 20.35
CA VAL A 520 4.96 19.96 19.99
C VAL A 520 5.22 21.06 21.03
N LYS A 521 5.21 20.73 22.33
CA LYS A 521 5.56 21.67 23.40
C LYS A 521 7.08 21.80 23.60
N GLY A 522 7.87 21.16 22.74
CA GLY A 522 9.34 21.28 22.66
C GLY A 522 10.08 20.79 23.91
N PHE A 523 9.53 19.83 24.65
CA PHE A 523 10.24 19.21 25.78
C PHE A 523 11.45 18.42 25.29
N MET A 524 11.27 17.66 24.19
CA MET A 524 12.38 16.93 23.56
C MET A 524 13.49 17.88 23.13
N TYR A 525 13.15 18.92 22.36
CA TYR A 525 14.12 19.88 21.85
C TYR A 525 14.90 20.54 22.99
N ARG A 526 14.22 21.03 24.04
CA ARG A 526 14.88 21.64 25.20
C ARG A 526 15.82 20.70 25.93
N ALA A 527 15.47 19.43 26.06
CA ALA A 527 16.34 18.44 26.71
C ALA A 527 17.62 18.20 25.89
N VAL A 528 17.48 18.04 24.57
CA VAL A 528 18.63 17.85 23.67
C VAL A 528 19.52 19.09 23.62
N GLU A 529 18.92 20.27 23.53
CA GLU A 529 19.66 21.52 23.49
C GLU A 529 20.45 21.79 24.79
N ALA A 530 19.89 21.40 25.94
CA ALA A 530 20.55 21.58 27.24
C ALA A 530 21.85 20.78 27.37
N ASP A 531 21.95 19.62 26.70
CA ASP A 531 23.12 18.73 26.77
C ASP A 531 23.34 17.99 25.44
N ILE A 532 23.79 18.73 24.43
CA ILE A 532 23.83 18.23 23.05
C ILE A 532 24.81 17.06 22.86
N GLU A 533 25.90 17.03 23.62
CA GLU A 533 26.94 16.00 23.54
C GLU A 533 26.41 14.63 24.03
N LYS A 534 25.54 14.65 25.05
CA LYS A 534 24.87 13.45 25.55
C LYS A 534 23.90 12.84 24.55
N TYR A 535 23.23 13.68 23.76
CA TYR A 535 22.15 13.23 22.87
C TYR A 535 22.60 13.00 21.43
N ILE A 536 23.43 13.85 20.83
CA ILE A 536 23.84 13.70 19.43
C ILE A 536 25.10 12.82 19.31
N CYS A 537 24.96 11.71 18.59
CA CYS A 537 26.02 10.77 18.26
C CYS A 537 26.54 10.99 16.83
N TYR A 538 27.78 10.55 16.59
CA TYR A 538 28.41 10.47 15.26
C TYR A 538 28.53 11.79 14.48
N ALA A 539 28.62 12.92 15.19
CA ALA A 539 28.73 14.25 14.60
C ALA A 539 29.87 14.35 13.55
N GLU A 540 31.06 13.86 13.90
CA GLU A 540 32.23 13.91 13.02
C GLU A 540 32.02 13.14 11.70
N GLN A 541 31.39 11.97 11.75
CA GLN A 541 31.14 11.15 10.57
C GLN A 541 30.09 11.79 9.65
N THR A 542 29.02 12.37 10.22
CA THR A 542 28.04 13.13 9.44
C THR A 542 28.70 14.32 8.74
N HIS A 543 29.53 15.08 9.47
CA HIS A 543 30.26 16.20 8.88
C HIS A 543 31.17 15.75 7.73
N ALA A 544 31.92 14.66 7.91
CA ALA A 544 32.79 14.12 6.87
C ALA A 544 32.03 13.79 5.57
N VAL A 545 30.81 13.23 5.68
CA VAL A 545 29.96 12.94 4.51
C VAL A 545 29.52 14.22 3.81
N LEU A 546 29.00 15.19 4.55
CA LEU A 546 28.52 16.46 3.98
C LEU A 546 29.66 17.23 3.29
N LYS A 547 30.84 17.25 3.93
CA LYS A 547 32.05 17.86 3.37
C LYS A 547 32.49 17.15 2.09
N MET A 548 32.54 15.81 2.09
CA MET A 548 32.90 15.01 0.92
C MET A 548 31.96 15.29 -0.28
N LEU A 549 30.65 15.40 -0.04
CA LEU A 549 29.69 15.75 -1.08
C LEU A 549 29.90 17.18 -1.62
N ALA A 550 30.13 18.15 -0.73
CA ALA A 550 30.38 19.54 -1.10
C ALA A 550 31.66 19.70 -1.94
N GLU A 551 32.76 19.06 -1.51
CA GLU A 551 34.06 19.09 -2.22
C GLU A 551 33.99 18.46 -3.62
N ASN A 552 33.07 17.51 -3.82
CA ASN A 552 32.79 16.89 -5.12
C ASN A 552 31.71 17.65 -5.93
N GLY A 553 31.34 18.87 -5.51
CA GLY A 553 30.43 19.75 -6.24
C GLY A 553 28.97 19.27 -6.28
N LYS A 554 28.58 18.34 -5.39
CA LYS A 554 27.19 17.87 -5.31
C LYS A 554 26.31 18.95 -4.67
N LYS A 555 25.08 19.08 -5.18
CA LYS A 555 24.07 19.98 -4.61
C LYS A 555 23.40 19.32 -3.41
N MET A 556 23.09 20.10 -2.38
CA MET A 556 22.51 19.55 -1.15
C MET A 556 21.30 20.33 -0.66
N PHE A 557 20.31 19.62 -0.11
CA PHE A 557 19.18 20.24 0.56
C PHE A 557 18.73 19.50 1.81
N LEU A 558 18.14 20.23 2.75
CA LEU A 558 17.60 19.72 4.01
C LEU A 558 16.09 19.96 4.06
N ILE A 559 15.32 18.91 4.36
CA ILE A 559 13.87 19.00 4.60
C ILE A 559 13.57 18.29 5.92
N THR A 560 13.16 19.06 6.93
CA THR A 560 12.88 18.53 8.28
C THR A 560 11.58 19.07 8.86
N ASN A 561 10.94 18.29 9.73
CA ASN A 561 9.80 18.73 10.54
C ASN A 561 10.23 19.55 11.77
N SER A 562 11.51 19.52 12.13
CA SER A 562 12.02 20.19 13.31
C SER A 562 12.10 21.72 13.13
N PRO A 563 11.96 22.50 14.22
CA PRO A 563 12.12 23.95 14.20
C PRO A 563 13.55 24.38 13.84
N PHE A 564 13.68 25.58 13.29
CA PHE A 564 14.96 26.12 12.88
C PHE A 564 15.98 26.25 14.00
N ASP A 565 15.60 26.79 15.17
CA ASP A 565 16.56 27.03 16.26
C ASP A 565 17.22 25.73 16.72
N PHE A 566 16.42 24.66 16.81
CA PHE A 566 16.88 23.31 17.13
C PHE A 566 17.85 22.76 16.09
N VAL A 567 17.44 22.79 14.81
CA VAL A 567 18.27 22.33 13.69
C VAL A 567 19.57 23.13 13.62
N ASN A 568 19.50 24.44 13.79
CA ASN A 568 20.66 25.32 13.76
C ASN A 568 21.61 24.99 14.91
N ARG A 569 21.13 24.76 16.13
CA ARG A 569 21.97 24.38 17.27
C ARG A 569 22.66 23.04 17.06
N GLY A 570 21.93 22.02 16.60
CA GLY A 570 22.52 20.72 16.33
C GLY A 570 23.47 20.71 15.14
N MET A 571 23.15 21.40 14.04
CA MET A 571 24.08 21.52 12.91
C MET A 571 25.33 22.34 13.24
N ASN A 572 25.23 23.33 14.14
CA ASN A 572 26.39 24.03 14.68
C ASN A 572 27.32 23.08 15.45
N TYR A 573 26.77 22.12 16.18
CA TYR A 573 27.56 21.10 16.87
C TYR A 573 28.16 20.07 15.91
N ILE A 574 27.41 19.64 14.90
CA ILE A 574 27.85 18.62 13.93
C ILE A 574 28.92 19.17 12.98
N VAL A 575 28.67 20.33 12.37
CA VAL A 575 29.49 20.89 11.29
C VAL A 575 30.24 22.15 11.73
N GLY A 576 29.57 23.06 12.43
CA GLY A 576 30.10 24.37 12.81
C GLY A 576 29.19 25.52 12.37
N LYS A 577 29.67 26.77 12.57
CA LYS A 577 28.89 27.99 12.33
C LYS A 577 28.44 28.17 10.88
N ASP A 578 29.24 27.69 9.95
CA ASP A 578 29.05 27.88 8.52
C ASP A 578 28.33 26.68 7.87
N TRP A 579 27.65 25.84 8.66
CA TRP A 579 26.98 24.63 8.16
C TRP A 579 26.00 24.91 7.01
N ARG A 580 25.40 26.10 6.99
CA ARG A 580 24.46 26.52 5.93
C ARG A 580 25.12 26.64 4.57
N ASP A 581 26.42 26.87 4.52
CA ASP A 581 27.16 26.96 3.27
C ASP A 581 27.28 25.61 2.57
N LEU A 582 27.04 24.51 3.28
CA LEU A 582 26.97 23.17 2.68
C LEU A 582 25.64 22.93 1.95
N PHE A 583 24.56 23.63 2.30
CA PHE A 583 23.23 23.38 1.74
C PHE A 583 22.80 24.48 0.78
N ASP A 584 22.35 24.09 -0.42
CA ASP A 584 21.75 25.00 -1.39
C ASP A 584 20.32 25.40 -0.98
N VAL A 585 19.58 24.52 -0.28
CA VAL A 585 18.23 24.81 0.24
C VAL A 585 18.03 24.18 1.62
N VAL A 586 17.50 24.95 2.58
CA VAL A 586 17.12 24.46 3.91
C VAL A 586 15.64 24.75 4.18
N ILE A 587 14.86 23.71 4.44
CA ILE A 587 13.43 23.76 4.72
C ILE A 587 13.17 23.13 6.09
N VAL A 588 12.67 23.94 7.02
CA VAL A 588 12.32 23.54 8.39
C VAL A 588 10.80 23.49 8.57
N GLN A 589 10.32 22.75 9.57
CA GLN A 589 8.90 22.54 9.83
C GLN A 589 8.10 22.28 8.54
N ALA A 590 8.62 21.38 7.71
CA ALA A 590 8.09 21.06 6.38
C ALA A 590 6.69 20.43 6.42
N ASP A 591 6.31 19.81 7.55
CA ASP A 591 5.07 19.04 7.74
C ASP A 591 5.02 17.79 6.86
N LYS A 592 6.12 17.03 6.77
CA LYS A 592 6.14 15.69 6.15
C LYS A 592 5.19 14.73 6.88
N PRO A 593 4.44 13.87 6.17
CA PRO A 593 4.45 13.65 4.70
C PRO A 593 3.64 14.69 3.90
N GLY A 594 2.95 15.61 4.55
CA GLY A 594 2.21 16.72 3.92
C GLY A 594 3.05 17.48 2.89
N PHE A 595 4.32 17.76 3.19
CA PHE A 595 5.24 18.38 2.22
C PHE A 595 5.29 17.66 0.86
N PHE A 596 5.26 16.32 0.87
CA PHE A 596 5.38 15.50 -0.34
C PHE A 596 4.04 15.26 -1.04
N ASN A 597 2.93 15.20 -0.29
CA ASN A 597 1.62 14.80 -0.82
C ASN A 597 0.59 15.94 -0.96
N ASP A 598 0.84 17.09 -0.36
CA ASP A 598 -0.04 18.25 -0.34
C ASP A 598 0.57 19.40 -1.14
N ARG A 599 -0.26 20.14 -1.88
CA ARG A 599 0.16 21.31 -2.68
C ARG A 599 -0.29 22.64 -2.08
N ARG A 600 -0.97 22.64 -0.93
CA ARG A 600 -1.63 23.83 -0.38
C ARG A 600 -0.71 24.79 0.35
N ARG A 601 0.44 24.32 0.84
CA ARG A 601 1.31 25.11 1.72
C ARG A 601 2.43 25.76 0.93
N PRO A 602 2.42 27.09 0.74
CA PRO A 602 3.52 27.79 0.09
C PRO A 602 4.73 27.91 1.02
N PHE A 603 5.90 28.17 0.44
CA PHE A 603 7.10 28.48 1.21
C PHE A 603 6.98 29.83 1.94
N ARG A 604 7.59 29.90 3.13
CA ARG A 604 7.83 31.15 3.88
C ARG A 604 9.31 31.28 4.18
N ARG A 605 9.90 32.46 3.93
CA ARG A 605 11.29 32.74 4.33
C ARG A 605 11.34 33.04 5.83
N VAL A 606 12.37 32.54 6.50
CA VAL A 606 12.61 32.71 7.93
C VAL A 606 13.90 33.50 8.11
N THR A 607 13.86 34.53 8.95
CA THR A 607 15.07 35.27 9.36
C THR A 607 15.91 34.47 10.36
N ASP A 608 17.15 34.90 10.61
CA ASP A 608 18.02 34.29 11.64
C ASP A 608 17.44 34.32 13.06
N LYS A 609 16.46 35.20 13.31
CA LYS A 609 15.74 35.32 14.59
C LYS A 609 14.45 34.49 14.62
N GLY A 610 14.22 33.62 13.63
CA GLY A 610 13.01 32.80 13.54
C GLY A 610 11.75 33.55 13.06
N VAL A 611 11.86 34.84 12.72
CA VAL A 611 10.72 35.65 12.26
C VAL A 611 10.36 35.30 10.82
N LEU A 612 9.07 35.09 10.55
CA LEU A 612 8.54 34.80 9.22
C LEU A 612 8.39 36.06 8.39
N LEU A 613 8.87 36.00 7.15
CA LEU A 613 8.72 37.07 6.17
C LEU A 613 7.49 36.83 5.29
N TRP A 614 6.86 37.93 4.87
CA TRP A 614 5.62 37.93 4.10
C TRP A 614 5.84 37.77 2.59
N ASP A 615 7.06 38.01 2.13
CA ASP A 615 7.43 38.00 0.71
C ASP A 615 7.03 36.68 0.05
N ARG A 616 6.54 36.77 -1.18
CA ARG A 616 6.29 35.59 -2.00
C ARG A 616 7.63 35.01 -2.46
N ILE A 617 7.78 33.70 -2.35
CA ILE A 617 9.01 33.01 -2.74
C ILE A 617 8.98 32.72 -4.24
N HIS A 618 9.86 33.38 -4.98
CA HIS A 618 10.02 33.23 -6.44
C HIS A 618 11.23 32.38 -6.83
N CYS A 619 12.20 32.23 -5.93
CA CYS A 619 13.38 31.39 -6.05
C CYS A 619 13.80 30.91 -4.66
N LEU A 620 14.55 29.81 -4.58
CA LEU A 620 15.16 29.32 -3.35
C LEU A 620 16.65 29.68 -3.39
N GLU A 621 17.03 30.64 -2.54
CA GLU A 621 18.40 31.16 -2.43
C GLU A 621 19.22 30.40 -1.38
N LYS A 622 20.49 30.15 -1.71
CA LYS A 622 21.46 29.53 -0.80
C LYS A 622 21.68 30.39 0.45
N GLY A 623 21.83 29.73 1.60
CA GLY A 623 22.02 30.38 2.91
C GLY A 623 20.72 30.89 3.55
N GLN A 624 19.62 30.98 2.79
CA GLN A 624 18.31 31.34 3.31
C GLN A 624 17.58 30.13 3.89
N ILE A 625 16.74 30.38 4.88
CA ILE A 625 15.94 29.36 5.56
C ILE A 625 14.49 29.50 5.14
N TYR A 626 13.88 28.38 4.79
CA TYR A 626 12.47 28.31 4.40
C TYR A 626 11.70 27.45 5.39
N LYS A 627 10.42 27.76 5.53
CA LYS A 627 9.46 27.03 6.35
C LYS A 627 8.27 26.60 5.51
N GLN A 628 7.66 25.46 5.86
CA GLN A 628 6.55 24.86 5.11
C GLN A 628 6.95 24.57 3.66
N GLY A 629 6.17 25.02 2.68
CA GLY A 629 6.32 24.64 1.29
C GLY A 629 5.70 23.29 0.95
N ASN A 630 5.93 22.91 -0.30
CA ASN A 630 5.49 21.65 -0.85
C ASN A 630 6.45 21.21 -1.96
N LEU A 631 6.50 19.90 -2.20
CA LEU A 631 7.37 19.31 -3.20
C LEU A 631 7.09 19.85 -4.62
N TYR A 632 5.83 20.13 -4.97
CA TYR A 632 5.51 20.65 -6.30
C TYR A 632 6.18 22.00 -6.57
N GLU A 633 6.10 22.95 -5.63
CA GLU A 633 6.82 24.21 -5.74
C GLU A 633 8.33 24.03 -5.64
N PHE A 634 8.81 23.11 -4.79
CA PHE A 634 10.24 22.80 -4.68
C PHE A 634 10.83 22.37 -6.03
N LEU A 635 10.19 21.41 -6.70
CA LEU A 635 10.60 20.95 -8.03
C LEU A 635 10.57 22.09 -9.06
N ARG A 636 9.52 22.93 -9.02
CA ARG A 636 9.38 24.07 -9.94
C ARG A 636 10.46 25.13 -9.73
N LEU A 637 10.82 25.42 -8.48
CA LEU A 637 11.77 26.47 -8.10
C LEU A 637 13.23 26.03 -8.26
N THR A 638 13.52 24.75 -8.10
CA THR A 638 14.89 24.20 -8.18
C THR A 638 15.21 23.61 -9.55
N GLY A 639 14.20 23.08 -10.26
CA GLY A 639 14.39 22.27 -11.46
C GLY A 639 14.94 20.86 -11.17
N TRP A 640 15.19 20.50 -9.90
CA TRP A 640 15.74 19.21 -9.52
C TRP A 640 14.67 18.14 -9.61
N SER A 641 14.79 17.19 -10.53
CA SER A 641 13.75 16.18 -10.76
C SER A 641 14.31 14.84 -11.25
N GLY A 642 13.50 13.80 -11.12
CA GLY A 642 13.82 12.45 -11.60
C GLY A 642 14.93 11.77 -10.80
N SER A 643 15.62 10.82 -11.45
CA SER A 643 16.60 9.93 -10.83
C SER A 643 17.93 10.59 -10.45
N LYS A 644 18.10 11.88 -10.76
CA LYS A 644 19.30 12.66 -10.39
C LYS A 644 19.30 13.12 -8.94
N VAL A 645 18.15 13.00 -8.26
CA VAL A 645 17.97 13.37 -6.87
C VAL A 645 17.95 12.12 -6.00
N LEU A 646 18.78 12.09 -4.96
CA LEU A 646 18.79 11.05 -3.93
C LEU A 646 18.40 11.66 -2.59
N TYR A 647 17.26 11.24 -2.03
CA TYR A 647 16.81 11.69 -0.71
C TYR A 647 17.06 10.62 0.35
N PHE A 648 17.72 11.02 1.44
CA PHE A 648 17.94 10.19 2.63
C PHE A 648 16.95 10.54 3.74
N GLY A 649 16.37 9.50 4.33
CA GLY A 649 15.49 9.62 5.49
C GLY A 649 15.50 8.33 6.29
N ASP A 650 15.19 8.41 7.58
CA ASP A 650 15.06 7.25 8.45
C ASP A 650 13.62 6.72 8.41
N HIS A 651 12.62 7.59 8.23
CA HIS A 651 11.22 7.21 8.24
C HIS A 651 10.77 6.75 6.83
N ILE A 652 10.94 5.45 6.54
CA ILE A 652 10.58 4.80 5.25
C ILE A 652 9.30 5.35 4.61
N TYR A 653 8.26 5.57 5.42
CA TYR A 653 7.00 6.08 4.90
C TYR A 653 6.94 7.60 4.69
N SER A 654 7.00 8.37 5.78
CA SER A 654 6.86 9.83 5.75
C SER A 654 7.91 10.53 4.88
N ASP A 655 9.07 9.90 4.70
CA ASP A 655 10.19 10.45 3.94
C ASP A 655 10.28 9.90 2.52
N LEU A 656 10.20 8.57 2.34
CA LEU A 656 10.65 7.94 1.10
C LEU A 656 9.49 7.52 0.17
N ALA A 657 8.37 7.04 0.73
CA ALA A 657 7.36 6.35 -0.06
C ALA A 657 6.75 7.21 -1.19
N ASP A 658 6.39 8.46 -0.91
CA ASP A 658 5.79 9.34 -1.92
C ASP A 658 6.83 9.79 -2.97
N LEU A 659 8.11 9.93 -2.58
CA LEU A 659 9.20 10.28 -3.49
C LEU A 659 9.42 9.20 -4.55
N THR A 660 9.46 7.93 -4.13
CA THR A 660 9.58 6.77 -5.02
C THR A 660 8.34 6.61 -5.89
N LEU A 661 7.13 6.67 -5.30
CA LEU A 661 5.89 6.33 -6.00
C LEU A 661 5.43 7.40 -7.01
N LYS A 662 5.69 8.68 -6.73
CA LYS A 662 5.06 9.80 -7.47
C LYS A 662 6.06 10.70 -8.21
N HIS A 663 7.33 10.71 -7.81
CA HIS A 663 8.29 11.74 -8.26
C HIS A 663 9.57 11.18 -8.89
N GLY A 664 9.77 9.86 -8.84
CA GLY A 664 10.89 9.18 -9.50
C GLY A 664 12.26 9.57 -8.93
N TRP A 665 12.30 10.12 -7.72
CA TRP A 665 13.55 10.37 -6.99
C TRP A 665 14.12 9.04 -6.51
N ARG A 666 15.45 8.98 -6.42
CA ARG A 666 16.15 7.89 -5.74
C ARG A 666 16.04 8.08 -4.24
N THR A 667 16.06 6.99 -3.49
CA THR A 667 15.79 6.98 -2.05
C THR A 667 16.79 6.13 -1.28
N GLY A 668 17.32 6.68 -0.19
CA GLY A 668 18.24 6.01 0.73
C GLY A 668 17.65 5.93 2.13
N ALA A 669 17.40 4.72 2.64
CA ALA A 669 16.89 4.55 4.00
C ALA A 669 18.02 4.44 5.03
N ILE A 670 17.91 5.20 6.12
CA ILE A 670 18.81 5.12 7.28
C ILE A 670 18.15 4.26 8.36
N ILE A 671 18.72 3.08 8.61
CA ILE A 671 18.20 2.09 9.56
C ILE A 671 19.27 1.80 10.64
N PRO A 672 19.35 2.59 11.72
CA PRO A 672 20.39 2.46 12.75
C PRO A 672 20.52 1.05 13.35
N GLU A 673 19.40 0.34 13.47
CA GLU A 673 19.30 -1.01 14.05
C GLU A 673 20.07 -2.07 13.23
N LEU A 674 20.25 -1.81 11.92
CA LEU A 674 20.89 -2.73 10.98
C LEU A 674 22.30 -3.14 11.41
N ARG A 675 23.08 -2.22 11.98
CA ARG A 675 24.45 -2.51 12.44
C ARG A 675 24.46 -3.54 13.57
N LYS A 676 23.52 -3.46 14.52
CA LYS A 676 23.38 -4.43 15.62
C LYS A 676 22.99 -5.80 15.06
N GLU A 677 22.03 -5.84 14.14
CA GLU A 677 21.61 -7.10 13.52
C GLU A 677 22.71 -7.79 12.71
N ILE A 678 23.47 -7.05 11.90
CA ILE A 678 24.58 -7.64 11.14
C ILE A 678 25.65 -8.21 12.08
N LYS A 679 25.98 -7.48 13.15
CA LYS A 679 26.93 -7.99 14.16
C LYS A 679 26.46 -9.30 14.79
N ILE A 680 25.16 -9.40 15.10
CA ILE A 680 24.54 -10.62 15.61
C ILE A 680 24.59 -11.74 14.56
N MET A 681 24.24 -11.45 13.31
CA MET A 681 24.27 -12.43 12.22
C MET A 681 25.67 -12.96 11.90
N ASN A 682 26.72 -12.18 12.21
CA ASN A 682 28.11 -12.60 12.05
C ASN A 682 28.64 -13.43 13.23
N THR A 683 27.85 -13.68 14.29
CA THR A 683 28.27 -14.52 15.40
C THR A 683 28.27 -16.00 15.01
N GLU A 684 29.19 -16.77 15.59
CA GLU A 684 29.25 -18.23 15.38
C GLU A 684 27.95 -18.91 15.81
N GLU A 685 27.36 -18.46 16.92
CA GLU A 685 26.09 -18.99 17.41
C GLU A 685 24.97 -18.84 16.37
N TYR A 686 24.80 -17.65 15.79
CA TYR A 686 23.76 -17.42 14.78
C TYR A 686 24.01 -18.26 13.52
N VAL A 687 25.23 -18.25 13.00
CA VAL A 687 25.59 -19.00 11.78
C VAL A 687 25.37 -20.49 11.99
N HIS A 688 25.80 -21.04 13.12
CA HIS A 688 25.58 -22.45 13.47
C HIS A 688 24.10 -22.80 13.58
N THR A 689 23.35 -21.99 14.34
CA THR A 689 21.92 -22.22 14.57
C THR A 689 21.15 -22.15 13.24
N MET A 690 21.46 -21.19 12.37
CA MET A 690 20.78 -21.01 11.09
C MET A 690 21.13 -22.12 10.09
N ASN A 691 22.40 -22.53 10.00
CA ASN A 691 22.82 -23.63 9.12
C ASN A 691 22.15 -24.94 9.53
N TRP A 692 22.15 -25.25 10.83
CA TRP A 692 21.48 -26.45 11.32
C TRP A 692 19.96 -26.39 11.11
N LEU A 693 19.33 -25.24 11.33
CA LEU A 693 17.90 -25.05 11.04
C LEU A 693 17.56 -25.36 9.57
N GLN A 694 18.40 -24.95 8.64
CA GLN A 694 18.21 -25.20 7.21
C GLN A 694 18.41 -26.68 6.85
N SER A 695 19.50 -27.30 7.33
CA SER A 695 19.76 -28.73 7.15
C SER A 695 18.63 -29.60 7.71
N LEU A 696 18.17 -29.30 8.94
CA LEU A 696 17.08 -30.02 9.60
C LEU A 696 15.74 -29.82 8.87
N THR A 697 15.46 -28.61 8.37
CA THR A 697 14.29 -28.36 7.53
C THR A 697 14.33 -29.21 6.26
N GLY A 698 15.48 -29.29 5.60
CA GLY A 698 15.68 -30.16 4.45
C GLY A 698 15.43 -31.64 4.79
N LEU A 699 15.92 -32.13 5.93
CA LEU A 699 15.64 -33.51 6.36
C LEU A 699 14.15 -33.77 6.55
N VAL A 700 13.44 -32.87 7.25
CA VAL A 700 11.98 -32.98 7.45
C VAL A 700 11.26 -32.98 6.10
N GLU A 701 11.62 -32.10 5.18
CA GLU A 701 10.99 -32.00 3.85
C GLU A 701 11.10 -33.29 3.05
N HIS A 702 12.27 -33.95 3.09
CA HIS A 702 12.53 -35.17 2.32
C HIS A 702 11.99 -36.43 3.01
N MET A 703 12.05 -36.49 4.35
CA MET A 703 11.78 -37.73 5.11
C MET A 703 10.33 -37.84 5.59
N GLN A 704 9.53 -36.76 5.57
CA GLN A 704 8.10 -36.81 5.91
C GLN A 704 7.24 -37.71 4.99
N VAL A 705 7.84 -38.28 3.94
CA VAL A 705 7.19 -39.26 3.05
C VAL A 705 6.92 -40.59 3.75
N HIS A 706 7.68 -40.92 4.79
CA HIS A 706 7.51 -42.14 5.57
C HIS A 706 6.31 -42.00 6.52
N ARG A 707 5.34 -42.91 6.41
CA ARG A 707 4.04 -42.86 7.12
C ARG A 707 3.85 -43.95 8.16
N ASP A 708 4.85 -44.81 8.39
CA ASP A 708 4.74 -45.78 9.47
C ASP A 708 4.86 -45.06 10.83
N PRO A 709 4.14 -45.52 11.88
CA PRO A 709 4.08 -44.79 13.16
C PRO A 709 5.46 -44.57 13.83
N ALA A 710 6.40 -45.48 13.60
CA ALA A 710 7.74 -45.39 14.20
C ALA A 710 8.58 -44.30 13.52
N ALA A 711 8.59 -44.26 12.18
CA ALA A 711 9.23 -43.19 11.42
C ALA A 711 8.57 -41.83 11.66
N GLU A 712 7.23 -41.77 11.72
CA GLU A 712 6.50 -40.53 12.00
C GLU A 712 6.88 -39.97 13.38
N ALA A 713 7.00 -40.81 14.40
CA ALA A 713 7.48 -40.37 15.72
C ALA A 713 8.88 -39.73 15.67
N VAL A 714 9.81 -40.29 14.88
CA VAL A 714 11.15 -39.71 14.69
C VAL A 714 11.08 -38.36 13.97
N VAL A 715 10.29 -38.24 12.90
CA VAL A 715 10.11 -36.97 12.19
C VAL A 715 9.44 -35.92 13.08
N GLN A 716 8.51 -36.30 13.96
CA GLN A 716 7.91 -35.39 14.94
C GLN A 716 8.94 -34.87 15.97
N GLU A 717 9.88 -35.70 16.43
CA GLU A 717 11.01 -35.23 17.26
C GLU A 717 11.86 -34.19 16.51
N TRP A 718 12.12 -34.39 15.22
CA TRP A 718 12.85 -33.42 14.39
C TRP A 718 12.07 -32.12 14.18
N ILE A 719 10.74 -32.19 14.00
CA ILE A 719 9.86 -31.02 13.90
C ILE A 719 9.88 -30.22 15.20
N LYS A 720 9.88 -30.91 16.35
CA LYS A 720 9.98 -30.29 17.67
C LYS A 720 11.33 -29.59 17.86
N GLU A 721 12.45 -30.28 17.57
CA GLU A 721 13.78 -29.67 17.62
C GLU A 721 13.86 -28.45 16.68
N ARG A 722 13.29 -28.56 15.47
CA ARG A 722 13.23 -27.45 14.52
C ARG A 722 12.50 -26.23 15.10
N GLU A 723 11.41 -26.42 15.83
CA GLU A 723 10.68 -25.31 16.45
C GLU A 723 11.46 -24.69 17.63
N ASP A 724 12.15 -25.51 18.42
CA ASP A 724 13.05 -25.04 19.48
C ASP A 724 14.19 -24.18 18.90
N ILE A 725 14.81 -24.65 17.81
CA ILE A 725 15.86 -23.91 17.09
C ILE A 725 15.30 -22.60 16.52
N ARG A 726 14.10 -22.61 15.92
CA ARG A 726 13.45 -21.40 15.42
C ARG A 726 13.29 -20.36 16.53
N SER A 727 12.80 -20.80 17.70
CA SER A 727 12.67 -19.94 18.88
C SER A 727 14.01 -19.36 19.32
N ARG A 728 15.07 -20.18 19.35
CA ARG A 728 16.43 -19.73 19.65
C ARG A 728 16.92 -18.68 18.65
N THR A 729 16.78 -18.91 17.34
CA THR A 729 17.18 -17.95 16.29
C THR A 729 16.45 -16.61 16.42
N LYS A 730 15.17 -16.62 16.85
CA LYS A 730 14.44 -15.39 17.18
C LYS A 730 15.11 -14.67 18.35
N ASN A 731 15.32 -15.38 19.46
CA ASN A 731 15.76 -14.83 20.74
C ASN A 731 17.19 -14.26 20.72
N ILE A 732 18.05 -14.74 19.81
CA ILE A 732 19.41 -14.21 19.62
C ILE A 732 19.40 -12.70 19.27
N PHE A 733 18.32 -12.19 18.67
CA PHE A 733 18.17 -10.76 18.41
C PHE A 733 17.53 -10.03 19.61
N ASN A 734 16.21 -10.03 19.65
CA ASN A 734 15.40 -9.46 20.71
C ASN A 734 14.54 -10.58 21.28
N ALA A 735 14.56 -10.77 22.60
CA ALA A 735 13.89 -11.91 23.22
C ALA A 735 12.37 -11.90 23.01
N GLN A 736 11.77 -10.71 23.00
CA GLN A 736 10.33 -10.53 22.86
C GLN A 736 9.91 -10.73 21.40
N PHE A 737 10.49 -9.96 20.48
CA PHE A 737 10.03 -9.80 19.10
C PHE A 737 11.03 -10.28 18.04
N GLY A 738 12.29 -10.58 18.37
CA GLY A 738 13.31 -11.04 17.41
C GLY A 738 13.84 -9.96 16.46
N SER A 739 14.30 -10.34 15.27
CA SER A 739 14.85 -9.42 14.26
C SER A 739 13.80 -8.42 13.74
N LEU A 740 14.19 -7.16 13.53
CA LEU A 740 13.44 -6.14 12.80
C LEU A 740 13.02 -6.61 11.40
N PHE A 741 13.88 -7.40 10.75
CA PHE A 741 13.73 -7.70 9.32
C PHE A 741 13.00 -9.02 9.02
N ARG A 742 12.95 -9.96 9.96
CA ARG A 742 12.40 -11.31 9.70
C ARG A 742 11.48 -11.87 10.79
N THR A 743 10.47 -12.61 10.35
CA THR A 743 9.64 -13.51 11.16
C THR A 743 9.97 -14.96 10.80
N TYR A 744 10.94 -15.56 11.50
CA TYR A 744 11.54 -16.84 11.12
C TYR A 744 11.99 -16.84 9.64
N HIS A 745 11.16 -17.40 8.74
CA HIS A 745 11.43 -17.51 7.30
C HIS A 745 11.02 -16.25 6.51
N ASN A 746 9.91 -15.60 6.87
CA ASN A 746 9.35 -14.51 6.08
C ASN A 746 10.01 -13.15 6.41
N PRO A 747 10.08 -12.22 5.45
CA PRO A 747 10.36 -10.83 5.75
C PRO A 747 9.25 -10.25 6.62
N THR A 748 9.60 -9.34 7.54
CA THR A 748 8.60 -8.57 8.28
C THR A 748 7.82 -7.63 7.37
N TYR A 749 6.67 -7.16 7.86
CA TYR A 749 5.95 -6.10 7.19
C TYR A 749 6.80 -4.82 7.03
N PHE A 750 7.69 -4.54 7.99
CA PHE A 750 8.71 -3.50 7.90
C PHE A 750 9.65 -3.72 6.70
N SER A 751 10.26 -4.91 6.59
CA SER A 751 11.15 -5.27 5.47
C SER A 751 10.47 -5.14 4.11
N ARG A 752 9.21 -5.59 4.01
CA ARG A 752 8.43 -5.44 2.77
C ARG A 752 8.32 -3.98 2.33
N ARG A 753 8.14 -3.05 3.27
CA ARG A 753 8.09 -1.61 2.97
C ARG A 753 9.48 -1.06 2.64
N LEU A 754 10.50 -1.45 3.39
CA LEU A 754 11.88 -1.04 3.13
C LEU A 754 12.30 -1.40 1.70
N SER A 755 12.11 -2.66 1.30
CA SER A 755 12.46 -3.13 -0.05
C SER A 755 11.66 -2.46 -1.17
N ARG A 756 10.48 -1.93 -0.86
CA ARG A 756 9.61 -1.26 -1.84
C ARG A 756 9.94 0.23 -2.02
N PHE A 757 10.42 0.91 -0.98
CA PHE A 757 10.55 2.37 -0.96
C PHE A 757 11.96 2.90 -0.81
N ALA A 758 12.95 2.03 -0.62
CA ALA A 758 14.34 2.44 -0.57
C ALA A 758 15.10 1.75 -1.69
N ASP A 759 15.75 2.53 -2.55
CA ASP A 759 16.67 1.98 -3.56
C ASP A 759 17.89 1.36 -2.90
N ILE A 760 18.43 2.07 -1.90
CA ILE A 760 19.50 1.61 -1.04
C ILE A 760 19.13 1.83 0.42
N TYR A 761 19.72 1.05 1.31
CA TYR A 761 19.60 1.26 2.75
C TYR A 761 20.91 0.96 3.46
N MET A 762 21.12 1.60 4.60
CA MET A 762 22.36 1.54 5.35
C MET A 762 22.14 1.84 6.83
N ALA A 763 23.11 1.49 7.67
CA ALA A 763 23.02 1.75 9.10
C ALA A 763 23.20 3.23 9.46
N SER A 764 24.00 3.96 8.68
CA SER A 764 24.25 5.39 8.86
C SER A 764 24.77 6.01 7.58
N LEU A 765 24.64 7.34 7.43
CA LEU A 765 25.24 8.08 6.33
C LEU A 765 26.75 7.89 6.25
N SER A 766 27.43 7.63 7.37
CA SER A 766 28.87 7.34 7.40
C SER A 766 29.28 6.19 6.48
N CYS A 767 28.35 5.28 6.16
CA CYS A 767 28.59 4.20 5.20
C CYS A 767 29.01 4.71 3.82
N LEU A 768 28.56 5.92 3.41
CA LEU A 768 28.96 6.55 2.15
C LEU A 768 30.46 6.83 2.05
N LEU A 769 31.14 7.05 3.19
CA LEU A 769 32.59 7.31 3.22
C LEU A 769 33.44 6.13 2.74
N ARG A 770 32.84 4.94 2.63
CA ARG A 770 33.49 3.72 2.14
C ARG A 770 33.48 3.59 0.63
N TYR A 771 32.76 4.46 -0.07
CA TYR A 771 32.53 4.37 -1.51
C TYR A 771 32.99 5.66 -2.19
N ASP A 772 33.56 5.52 -3.38
CA ASP A 772 33.74 6.65 -4.28
C ASP A 772 32.40 7.04 -4.92
N LEU A 773 32.24 8.30 -5.31
CA LEU A 773 31.00 8.80 -5.91
C LEU A 773 30.77 8.33 -7.36
N ARG A 774 31.59 7.41 -7.89
CA ARG A 774 31.35 6.69 -9.15
C ARG A 774 30.89 5.26 -8.92
N HIS A 775 30.72 4.83 -7.67
CA HIS A 775 30.26 3.49 -7.33
C HIS A 775 28.82 3.26 -7.81
N THR A 776 28.59 2.07 -8.37
CA THR A 776 27.26 1.58 -8.73
C THR A 776 26.91 0.39 -7.84
N PHE A 777 25.80 0.51 -7.13
CA PHE A 777 25.23 -0.56 -6.33
C PHE A 777 24.34 -1.44 -7.19
N PHE A 778 24.50 -2.76 -7.04
CA PHE A 778 23.69 -3.76 -7.73
C PHE A 778 22.90 -4.60 -6.72
N PRO A 779 21.59 -4.81 -6.94
CA PRO A 779 20.81 -5.66 -6.07
C PRO A 779 21.26 -7.12 -6.23
N ARG A 780 21.27 -7.87 -5.12
CA ARG A 780 21.52 -9.31 -5.18
C ARG A 780 20.33 -9.99 -5.84
N ARG A 781 20.58 -10.82 -6.86
CA ARG A 781 19.55 -11.65 -7.48
C ARG A 781 19.11 -12.73 -6.48
N ASN A 782 17.92 -12.60 -5.92
CA ASN A 782 17.32 -13.66 -5.11
C ASN A 782 16.67 -14.68 -6.05
N PRO A 783 17.13 -15.95 -6.09
CA PRO A 783 16.51 -16.94 -6.95
C PRO A 783 15.06 -17.20 -6.50
N LEU A 784 14.16 -17.32 -7.47
CA LEU A 784 12.79 -17.79 -7.22
C LEU A 784 12.82 -19.26 -6.78
N GLN A 785 11.77 -19.73 -6.10
CA GLN A 785 11.72 -21.10 -5.54
C GLN A 785 11.92 -22.23 -6.58
N HIS A 786 11.62 -21.97 -7.86
CA HIS A 786 11.82 -22.92 -8.96
C HIS A 786 13.15 -22.72 -9.72
N GLU A 787 13.94 -21.71 -9.35
CA GLU A 787 15.25 -21.45 -9.95
C GLU A 787 16.32 -22.23 -9.18
N ALA A 788 17.08 -23.07 -9.89
CA ALA A 788 18.19 -23.77 -9.27
C ALA A 788 19.26 -22.76 -8.81
N PRO A 789 19.82 -22.90 -7.59
CA PRO A 789 20.96 -22.11 -7.16
C PRO A 789 22.19 -22.54 -7.97
N SER A 790 22.39 -21.93 -9.15
CA SER A 790 23.44 -22.29 -10.10
C SER A 790 24.75 -21.52 -9.88
N TRP A 791 24.80 -20.59 -8.92
CA TRP A 791 25.95 -19.71 -8.69
C TRP A 791 26.59 -19.93 -7.31
N PRO A 792 27.89 -20.30 -7.24
CA PRO A 792 28.62 -20.52 -5.99
C PRO A 792 28.74 -19.27 -5.11
N GLU A 793 28.81 -18.07 -5.69
CA GLU A 793 29.06 -16.83 -4.94
C GLU A 793 27.85 -16.30 -4.16
N GLN A 794 26.63 -16.80 -4.44
CA GLN A 794 25.43 -16.41 -3.70
C GLN A 794 25.13 -17.32 -2.49
N ALA A 795 25.99 -18.32 -2.23
CA ALA A 795 25.87 -19.21 -1.08
C ALA A 795 26.31 -18.56 0.26
N SER A 796 26.10 -17.25 0.44
CA SER A 796 26.20 -16.56 1.74
C SER A 796 24.87 -16.55 2.51
N ALA A 797 23.90 -17.39 2.11
CA ALA A 797 22.79 -17.81 2.95
C ALA A 797 22.20 -19.15 2.45
N GLY A 798 22.78 -20.27 2.87
CA GLY A 798 22.00 -21.49 3.14
C GLY A 798 21.72 -22.51 2.03
N ALA A 799 22.38 -22.46 0.88
CA ALA A 799 22.30 -23.55 -0.09
C ALA A 799 23.59 -24.38 -0.04
N ILE A 800 23.72 -25.24 0.96
CA ILE A 800 24.73 -26.31 0.96
C ILE A 800 24.23 -27.41 0.01
N LYS A 801 25.12 -27.91 -0.86
CA LYS A 801 24.89 -29.12 -1.64
C LYS A 801 24.62 -30.27 -0.66
N THR A 802 23.36 -30.64 -0.49
CA THR A 802 23.00 -31.87 0.23
C THR A 802 23.73 -33.08 -0.37
N PRO A 803 24.18 -34.07 0.42
CA PRO A 803 24.95 -35.23 -0.06
C PRO A 803 24.27 -36.02 -1.20
N PHE A 804 22.95 -35.90 -1.33
CA PHE A 804 22.17 -36.52 -2.39
C PHE A 804 22.48 -36.02 -3.81
N GLN A 805 23.10 -34.84 -3.98
CA GLN A 805 23.53 -34.37 -5.31
C GLN A 805 24.83 -35.03 -5.78
N ALA A 806 25.66 -35.57 -4.87
CA ALA A 806 26.89 -36.28 -5.24
C ALA A 806 26.61 -37.69 -5.78
N GLN A 807 25.56 -38.37 -5.28
CA GLN A 807 25.17 -39.69 -5.82
C GLN A 807 24.58 -39.63 -7.24
N ARG A 808 24.12 -38.45 -7.69
CA ARG A 808 23.63 -38.28 -9.07
C ARG A 808 24.74 -38.00 -10.09
N ALA A 809 25.92 -37.58 -9.64
CA ALA A 809 27.06 -37.25 -10.51
C ALA A 809 28.03 -38.43 -10.73
N GLN A 810 27.94 -39.50 -9.93
CA GLN A 810 28.79 -40.69 -10.06
C GLN A 810 28.18 -41.85 -10.88
N VAL A 811 26.97 -41.68 -11.44
CA VAL A 811 26.33 -42.71 -12.30
C VAL A 811 26.47 -42.39 -13.79
N THR A 812 27.26 -41.38 -14.17
CA THR A 812 27.51 -41.01 -15.58
C THR A 812 28.97 -41.18 -16.02
N SER A 813 29.77 -41.92 -15.26
CA SER A 813 31.11 -42.35 -15.68
C SER A 813 31.33 -43.83 -15.41
N GLU A 814 30.62 -44.67 -16.17
CA GLU A 814 31.02 -46.02 -16.59
C GLU A 814 30.14 -46.49 -17.76
#